data_AF-A0AAP8T3W8-F1
#
_entry.id   AF-A0AAP8T3W8-F1
#
_cell.length_a   1.000
_cell.length_b   1.000
_cell.length_c   1.000
_cell.angle_alpha   90.00
_cell.angle_beta   90.00
_cell.angle_gamma   90.00
#
_symmetry.space_group_name_H-M   'P 1'
#
loop_
_entity.id
_entity.type
_entity.pdbx_description
1 polymer ?
#
loop_
_entity_poly.entity_id
_entity_poly.type
_entity_poly.pdbx_seq_one_letter_code
_entity_poly.pdbx_strand_id
1 'polypeptide(L)'
;MLDEVLGQFADYGLEPAQPLVFGKLTRCKTSQDKGKEKNGWYVVHEQRTEKGDTLIFGAFGDWRSGETQKIKVKAGRMSPEEREVMRARQEEAKRRAAEIANNAARRAAKRAQGLFERMPTTGRSDYLDRKQIVGINVRYAPRTGAVLVPMKNARDQIMGLQVIFPNKQEDTGRDKSYWPYGMAKEGTFHLLGPHPVPGEPVLVCEGYATGASLHMATSLAVAVAFDAGNLLAVCKAMRERFAGCPLIICRDDDWKTTKPNGDAWNPGEEKASNAALIVGAQVVAPIFSVERHDKWTDFNDLHVAEGLDAVRRQVLAVVRPPAAGGWKDQLARSESGALIAHMQNVELILAHDERWAGVISYCAFSSKIVKLRAAPYGGGTGEWADIDDVRVMKWLAQQYNLRVKSSHVIEAVSVVAHDHAFHPVREYLKKLEWDRVPRLDRWLTDVMGVKETDYTSKVGKRWLISAVARVMKPGCKADSVMILEGVQGAGKSTAMSVLGGEWFMDTPFALGDKDGFQAIRGKWIVELGELDSFNKAESTKAKQFFSASTDTYRESYGRRTLDVPRQCVFVGTTNQDEYLKDATGNRRYWPVACTKVDVPLLLEIRDQLWAEAVFCFEAGDLWWVTREEAPMFSEEQDERFVVDEWETPILTWLEESQIGETTTGSEVMSQALKLDPGHWGKPEQMRVGAILHRLGWRRFRLGALNKSGQRPWAYKKPEHWGRAPALQRDEFEEPCFDD
;
A
#
# COMPACT_ATOMS: atom_id res chain seq x y z
N MET A 1 65.93 -10.65 25.37
CA MET A 1 65.13 -10.47 24.13
C MET A 1 63.67 -10.81 24.34
N LEU A 2 63.31 -11.99 24.89
CA LEU A 2 61.91 -12.28 25.21
C LEU A 2 61.32 -11.26 26.20
N ASP A 3 62.08 -10.86 27.21
CA ASP A 3 61.67 -9.82 28.17
C ASP A 3 61.47 -8.44 27.52
N GLU A 4 62.21 -8.12 26.45
CA GLU A 4 62.02 -6.86 25.69
C GLU A 4 60.73 -6.90 24.85
N VAL A 5 60.34 -8.08 24.38
CA VAL A 5 59.08 -8.29 23.66
C VAL A 5 57.90 -8.26 24.63
N LEU A 6 58.04 -8.91 25.78
CA LEU A 6 57.04 -8.86 26.85
C LEU A 6 56.90 -7.45 27.43
N GLY A 7 57.99 -6.68 27.53
CA GLY A 7 57.97 -5.26 27.90
C GLY A 7 57.17 -4.42 26.90
N GLN A 8 57.40 -4.61 25.59
CA GLN A 8 56.59 -3.94 24.55
C GLN A 8 55.10 -4.31 24.61
N PHE A 9 54.79 -5.57 24.94
CA PHE A 9 53.40 -5.99 25.13
C PHE A 9 52.78 -5.31 26.36
N ALA A 10 53.51 -5.27 27.49
CA ALA A 10 53.05 -4.60 28.70
C ALA A 10 52.86 -3.09 28.48
N ASP A 11 53.78 -2.42 27.80
CA ASP A 11 53.71 -0.99 27.45
C ASP A 11 52.48 -0.67 26.57
N TYR A 12 52.10 -1.60 25.71
CA TYR A 12 50.89 -1.50 24.88
C TYR A 12 49.61 -1.97 25.61
N GLY A 13 49.74 -2.55 26.80
CA GLY A 13 48.61 -3.07 27.59
C GLY A 13 48.12 -4.46 27.15
N LEU A 14 48.94 -5.27 26.51
CA LEU A 14 48.65 -6.67 26.17
C LEU A 14 49.04 -7.62 27.31
N GLU A 15 48.13 -8.54 27.63
CA GLU A 15 48.29 -9.56 28.68
C GLU A 15 48.25 -10.98 28.06
N PRO A 16 49.34 -11.43 27.41
CA PRO A 16 49.40 -12.76 26.84
C PRO A 16 49.61 -13.84 27.91
N ALA A 17 48.96 -14.98 27.72
CA ALA A 17 49.27 -16.17 28.50
C ALA A 17 50.72 -16.62 28.21
N GLN A 18 51.47 -16.94 29.28
CA GLN A 18 52.82 -17.44 29.17
C GLN A 18 52.87 -18.96 29.33
N PRO A 19 53.76 -19.67 28.60
CA PRO A 19 54.74 -19.15 27.64
C PRO A 19 54.09 -18.64 26.34
N LEU A 20 54.76 -17.68 25.67
CA LEU A 20 54.28 -17.16 24.39
C LEU A 20 54.22 -18.27 23.33
N VAL A 21 53.25 -18.15 22.44
CA VAL A 21 53.07 -19.11 21.36
C VAL A 21 53.71 -18.57 20.07
N PHE A 22 54.81 -19.18 19.66
CA PHE A 22 55.58 -18.77 18.49
C PHE A 22 54.98 -19.32 17.19
N GLY A 23 55.13 -18.56 16.10
CA GLY A 23 54.81 -18.99 14.74
C GLY A 23 53.35 -18.86 14.31
N LYS A 24 52.43 -18.45 15.19
CA LYS A 24 51.00 -18.26 14.87
C LYS A 24 50.41 -17.04 15.56
N LEU A 25 49.37 -16.46 14.93
CA LEU A 25 48.58 -15.39 15.53
C LEU A 25 47.83 -15.91 16.74
N THR A 26 48.08 -15.29 17.89
CA THR A 26 47.53 -15.70 19.19
C THR A 26 46.77 -14.53 19.80
N ARG A 27 45.51 -14.77 20.19
CA ARG A 27 44.68 -13.78 20.87
C ARG A 27 44.97 -13.76 22.36
N CYS A 28 45.07 -12.57 22.92
CA CYS A 28 45.28 -12.34 24.35
C CYS A 28 44.35 -11.24 24.86
N LYS A 29 44.34 -11.05 26.18
CA LYS A 29 43.61 -9.94 26.78
C LYS A 29 44.36 -8.63 26.55
N THR A 30 43.62 -7.54 26.53
CA THR A 30 44.19 -6.21 26.80
C THR A 30 43.76 -5.73 28.18
N SER A 31 44.46 -4.75 28.72
CA SER A 31 44.10 -4.07 29.97
C SER A 31 42.70 -3.42 29.93
N GLN A 32 42.10 -3.27 28.74
CA GLN A 32 40.76 -2.71 28.51
C GLN A 32 39.66 -3.79 28.34
N ASP A 33 40.01 -5.07 28.35
CA ASP A 33 39.05 -6.16 28.15
C ASP A 33 38.28 -6.49 29.44
N LYS A 34 36.94 -6.58 29.36
CA LYS A 34 36.09 -6.99 30.49
C LYS A 34 35.68 -8.46 30.36
N GLY A 35 35.69 -9.21 31.46
CA GLY A 35 35.22 -10.60 31.49
C GLY A 35 36.08 -11.57 30.66
N LYS A 36 35.46 -12.23 29.66
CA LYS A 36 36.08 -13.27 28.79
C LYS A 36 36.61 -12.73 27.46
N GLU A 37 36.56 -11.42 27.23
CA GLU A 37 37.03 -10.78 26.00
C GLU A 37 38.54 -10.98 25.78
N LYS A 38 38.96 -11.02 24.51
CA LYS A 38 40.36 -11.15 24.05
C LYS A 38 40.57 -10.35 22.78
N ASN A 39 40.62 -9.03 22.90
CA ASN A 39 40.73 -8.12 21.75
C ASN A 39 42.17 -7.84 21.33
N GLY A 40 43.13 -8.19 22.19
CA GLY A 40 44.56 -8.16 21.87
C GLY A 40 45.00 -9.34 21.01
N TRP A 41 46.02 -9.12 20.19
CA TRP A 41 46.66 -10.18 19.42
C TRP A 41 48.17 -9.97 19.29
N TYR A 42 48.91 -11.07 19.15
CA TYR A 42 50.33 -11.06 18.80
C TYR A 42 50.68 -12.18 17.82
N VAL A 43 51.72 -11.95 17.02
CA VAL A 43 52.42 -12.95 16.22
C VAL A 43 53.90 -12.78 16.52
N VAL A 44 54.53 -13.78 17.11
CA VAL A 44 55.96 -13.76 17.46
C VAL A 44 56.65 -14.93 16.77
N HIS A 45 57.79 -14.67 16.14
CA HIS A 45 58.64 -15.68 15.51
C HIS A 45 60.02 -15.65 16.16
N GLU A 46 60.60 -16.83 16.30
CA GLU A 46 61.97 -17.02 16.76
C GLU A 46 62.81 -17.56 15.59
N GLN A 47 64.01 -17.02 15.41
CA GLN A 47 64.97 -17.55 14.46
C GLN A 47 66.36 -17.56 15.08
N ARG A 48 67.03 -18.72 15.03
CA ARG A 48 68.44 -18.85 15.41
C ARG A 48 69.32 -18.51 14.21
N THR A 49 70.27 -17.61 14.42
CA THR A 49 71.28 -17.21 13.43
C THR A 49 72.38 -18.25 13.34
N GLU A 50 73.19 -18.21 12.26
CA GLU A 50 74.34 -19.11 12.08
C GLU A 50 75.42 -18.93 13.16
N LYS A 51 75.49 -17.74 13.78
CA LYS A 51 76.35 -17.45 14.93
C LYS A 51 75.80 -17.94 16.26
N GLY A 52 74.64 -18.60 16.26
CA GLY A 52 74.00 -19.16 17.46
C GLY A 52 73.10 -18.19 18.24
N ASP A 53 73.04 -16.90 17.86
CA ASP A 53 72.16 -15.91 18.48
C ASP A 53 70.69 -16.15 18.10
N THR A 54 69.77 -15.99 19.06
CA THR A 54 68.31 -16.02 18.84
C THR A 54 67.77 -14.63 18.52
N LEU A 55 67.02 -14.49 17.42
CA LEU A 55 66.30 -13.28 17.03
C LEU A 55 64.79 -13.49 17.22
N ILE A 56 64.12 -12.48 17.79
CA ILE A 56 62.66 -12.47 17.95
C ILE A 56 62.07 -11.33 17.13
N PHE A 57 61.10 -11.62 16.27
CA PHE A 57 60.45 -10.63 15.42
C PHE A 57 58.97 -10.94 15.25
N GLY A 58 58.18 -9.94 14.85
CA GLY A 58 56.74 -10.12 14.72
C GLY A 58 55.97 -8.82 14.84
N ALA A 59 54.68 -8.93 15.15
CA ALA A 59 53.77 -7.80 15.31
C ALA A 59 52.72 -8.10 16.38
N PHE A 60 52.14 -7.05 16.94
CA PHE A 60 51.08 -7.12 17.93
C PHE A 60 50.13 -5.94 17.77
N GLY A 61 48.93 -6.03 18.33
CA GLY A 61 47.94 -4.97 18.24
C GLY A 61 46.64 -5.28 18.97
N ASP A 62 45.66 -4.39 18.78
CA ASP A 62 44.31 -4.51 19.35
C ASP A 62 43.27 -4.32 18.24
N TRP A 63 42.37 -5.31 18.09
CA TRP A 63 41.30 -5.30 17.09
C TRP A 63 40.29 -4.16 17.27
N ARG A 64 40.12 -3.60 18.49
CA ARG A 64 39.27 -2.43 18.74
C ARG A 64 39.85 -1.15 18.16
N SER A 65 41.16 -0.98 18.30
CA SER A 65 41.90 0.19 17.81
C SER A 65 42.21 0.14 16.32
N GLY A 66 42.33 -1.06 15.77
CA GLY A 66 42.87 -1.29 14.42
C GLY A 66 44.38 -1.03 14.32
N GLU A 67 45.06 -0.66 15.42
CA GLU A 67 46.49 -0.39 15.43
C GLU A 67 47.32 -1.68 15.38
N THR A 68 48.41 -1.63 14.60
CA THR A 68 49.39 -2.71 14.48
C THR A 68 50.78 -2.16 14.75
N GLN A 69 51.44 -2.68 15.79
CA GLN A 69 52.82 -2.36 16.13
C GLN A 69 53.75 -3.49 15.70
N LYS A 70 54.91 -3.13 15.12
CA LYS A 70 55.98 -4.10 14.85
C LYS A 70 56.82 -4.26 16.10
N ILE A 71 57.20 -5.50 16.41
CA ILE A 71 58.15 -5.78 17.49
C ILE A 71 59.50 -5.15 17.12
N LYS A 72 59.96 -4.21 17.94
CA LYS A 72 61.24 -3.51 17.76
C LYS A 72 62.30 -4.22 18.59
N VAL A 73 63.40 -4.63 17.95
CA VAL A 73 64.60 -5.16 18.60
C VAL A 73 65.81 -4.33 18.13
N LYS A 74 66.82 -4.16 18.98
CA LYS A 74 67.98 -3.29 18.69
C LYS A 74 68.62 -3.65 17.34
N ALA A 75 68.73 -2.64 16.48
CA ALA A 75 69.28 -2.76 15.13
C ALA A 75 70.81 -2.96 15.17
N GLY A 76 71.30 -4.09 14.64
CA GLY A 76 72.74 -4.33 14.51
C GLY A 76 73.17 -5.77 14.23
N ARG A 77 72.27 -6.75 14.18
CA ARG A 77 72.65 -8.19 14.12
C ARG A 77 72.29 -8.94 12.84
N MET A 78 71.83 -8.26 11.78
CA MET A 78 71.45 -8.94 10.53
C MET A 78 72.30 -8.47 9.35
N SER A 79 72.98 -9.40 8.68
CA SER A 79 73.67 -9.14 7.41
C SER A 79 72.65 -8.90 6.27
N PRO A 80 73.06 -8.24 5.17
CA PRO A 80 72.21 -8.10 3.98
C PRO A 80 71.70 -9.44 3.43
N GLU A 81 72.54 -10.48 3.46
CA GLU A 81 72.23 -11.83 2.98
C GLU A 81 71.18 -12.53 3.87
N GLU A 82 71.27 -12.36 5.20
CA GLU A 82 70.29 -12.90 6.15
C GLU A 82 68.90 -12.26 5.98
N ARG A 83 68.83 -10.97 5.60
CA ARG A 83 67.58 -10.28 5.29
C ARG A 83 66.93 -10.80 4.01
N GLU A 84 67.72 -11.26 3.05
CA GLU A 84 67.23 -11.80 1.77
C GLU A 84 66.68 -13.22 1.94
N VAL A 85 67.39 -14.09 2.68
CA VAL A 85 66.90 -15.43 3.05
C VAL A 85 65.61 -15.35 3.87
N MET A 86 65.52 -14.38 4.78
CA MET A 86 64.32 -14.16 5.60
C MET A 86 63.13 -13.66 4.75
N ARG A 87 63.37 -12.77 3.77
CA ARG A 87 62.33 -12.38 2.79
C ARG A 87 61.89 -13.56 1.95
N ALA A 88 62.82 -14.37 1.44
CA ALA A 88 62.51 -15.54 0.63
C ALA A 88 61.68 -16.58 1.41
N ARG A 89 62.02 -16.86 2.68
CA ARG A 89 61.22 -17.74 3.55
C ARG A 89 59.86 -17.16 3.89
N GLN A 90 59.77 -15.86 4.16
CA GLN A 90 58.49 -15.18 4.38
C GLN A 90 57.61 -15.23 3.14
N GLU A 91 58.19 -15.07 1.95
CA GLU A 91 57.50 -15.09 0.67
C GLU A 91 57.03 -16.51 0.30
N GLU A 92 57.85 -17.54 0.55
CA GLU A 92 57.45 -18.93 0.40
C GLU A 92 56.36 -19.35 1.39
N ALA A 93 56.47 -18.96 2.67
CA ALA A 93 55.44 -19.18 3.67
C ALA A 93 54.13 -18.47 3.29
N LYS A 94 54.21 -17.23 2.76
CA LYS A 94 53.06 -16.49 2.21
C LYS A 94 52.44 -17.24 1.05
N ARG A 95 53.25 -17.76 0.13
CA ARG A 95 52.79 -18.53 -1.05
C ARG A 95 52.08 -19.81 -0.65
N ARG A 96 52.66 -20.59 0.27
CA ARG A 96 52.04 -21.82 0.81
C ARG A 96 50.75 -21.51 1.57
N ALA A 97 50.72 -20.47 2.39
CA ALA A 97 49.52 -20.04 3.10
C ALA A 97 48.42 -19.58 2.13
N ALA A 98 48.78 -18.83 1.09
CA ALA A 98 47.85 -18.40 0.04
C ALA A 98 47.29 -19.60 -0.75
N GLU A 99 48.12 -20.61 -1.05
CA GLU A 99 47.68 -21.83 -1.73
C GLU A 99 46.70 -22.66 -0.88
N ILE A 100 46.99 -22.83 0.42
CA ILE A 100 46.08 -23.50 1.38
C ILE A 100 44.75 -22.73 1.46
N ALA A 101 44.81 -21.41 1.59
CA ALA A 101 43.62 -20.56 1.64
C ALA A 101 42.79 -20.64 0.35
N ASN A 102 43.43 -20.62 -0.82
CA ASN A 102 42.77 -20.71 -2.11
C ASN A 102 42.09 -22.10 -2.29
N ASN A 103 42.76 -23.17 -1.88
CA ASN A 103 42.18 -24.51 -1.87
C ASN A 103 40.98 -24.64 -0.92
N ALA A 104 41.07 -24.04 0.28
CA ALA A 104 39.96 -23.99 1.23
C ALA A 104 38.78 -23.19 0.67
N ALA A 105 39.02 -22.02 0.08
CA ALA A 105 38.01 -21.17 -0.54
C ALA A 105 37.30 -21.87 -1.69
N ARG A 106 38.04 -22.61 -2.54
CA ARG A 106 37.46 -23.40 -3.64
C ARG A 106 36.52 -24.49 -3.13
N ARG A 107 36.89 -25.19 -2.06
CA ARG A 107 36.03 -26.19 -1.41
C ARG A 107 34.81 -25.55 -0.76
N ALA A 108 34.98 -24.40 -0.12
CA ALA A 108 33.90 -23.64 0.49
C ALA A 108 32.88 -23.16 -0.55
N ALA A 109 33.33 -22.58 -1.67
CA ALA A 109 32.49 -22.15 -2.79
C ALA A 109 31.64 -23.30 -3.35
N LYS A 110 32.25 -24.47 -3.62
CA LYS A 110 31.53 -25.64 -4.13
C LYS A 110 30.44 -26.13 -3.15
N ARG A 111 30.71 -26.09 -1.85
CA ARG A 111 29.73 -26.44 -0.81
C ARG A 111 28.61 -25.40 -0.69
N ALA A 112 28.96 -24.12 -0.74
CA ALA A 112 28.01 -23.01 -0.72
C ALA A 112 27.03 -23.11 -1.89
N GLN A 113 27.56 -23.23 -3.10
CA GLN A 113 26.76 -23.38 -4.33
C GLN A 113 25.85 -24.61 -4.24
N GLY A 114 26.40 -25.78 -3.89
CA GLY A 114 25.62 -27.00 -3.81
C GLY A 114 24.53 -26.98 -2.75
N LEU A 115 24.71 -26.27 -1.64
CA LEU A 115 23.65 -26.07 -0.64
C LEU A 115 22.58 -25.10 -1.18
N PHE A 116 22.99 -23.97 -1.74
CA PHE A 116 22.11 -22.92 -2.22
C PHE A 116 21.16 -23.42 -3.32
N GLU A 117 21.67 -24.16 -4.29
CA GLU A 117 20.89 -24.72 -5.41
C GLU A 117 19.82 -25.72 -4.96
N ARG A 118 20.05 -26.42 -3.83
CA ARG A 118 19.12 -27.41 -3.27
C ARG A 118 18.01 -26.82 -2.40
N MET A 119 18.16 -25.57 -1.98
CA MET A 119 17.19 -24.91 -1.11
C MET A 119 16.07 -24.27 -1.93
N PRO A 120 14.83 -24.18 -1.41
CA PRO A 120 13.70 -23.59 -2.10
C PRO A 120 13.85 -22.08 -2.32
N THR A 121 13.25 -21.60 -3.42
CA THR A 121 13.15 -20.19 -3.82
C THR A 121 12.07 -19.42 -3.06
N THR A 122 11.12 -20.12 -2.44
CA THR A 122 10.02 -19.56 -1.66
C THR A 122 10.03 -20.14 -0.24
N GLY A 123 9.57 -19.35 0.72
CA GLY A 123 9.54 -19.73 2.13
C GLY A 123 9.13 -18.56 3.02
N ARG A 124 9.04 -18.81 4.32
CA ARG A 124 8.77 -17.80 5.36
C ARG A 124 9.99 -17.59 6.25
N SER A 125 10.15 -16.40 6.81
CA SER A 125 11.22 -16.09 7.75
C SER A 125 10.82 -14.96 8.70
N ASP A 126 10.79 -15.29 9.99
CA ASP A 126 10.50 -14.33 11.06
C ASP A 126 11.49 -13.14 11.08
N TYR A 127 12.71 -13.35 10.60
CA TYR A 127 13.69 -12.27 10.45
C TYR A 127 13.24 -11.24 9.41
N LEU A 128 12.74 -11.70 8.25
CA LEU A 128 12.29 -10.83 7.17
C LEU A 128 11.02 -10.08 7.59
N ASP A 129 10.09 -10.78 8.24
CA ASP A 129 8.85 -10.20 8.77
C ASP A 129 9.16 -9.11 9.82
N ARG A 130 10.06 -9.39 10.78
CA ARG A 130 10.51 -8.41 11.79
C ARG A 130 11.20 -7.20 11.15
N LYS A 131 11.92 -7.39 10.06
CA LYS A 131 12.60 -6.31 9.33
C LYS A 131 11.71 -5.64 8.28
N GLN A 132 10.45 -6.09 8.13
CA GLN A 132 9.45 -5.59 7.18
C GLN A 132 9.91 -5.63 5.71
N ILE A 133 10.71 -6.63 5.34
CA ILE A 133 11.30 -6.76 4.00
C ILE A 133 10.96 -8.10 3.37
N VAL A 134 11.09 -8.20 2.04
CA VAL A 134 10.95 -9.45 1.30
C VAL A 134 12.30 -10.07 0.92
N GLY A 135 12.33 -11.39 0.75
CA GLY A 135 13.51 -12.11 0.28
C GLY A 135 13.74 -11.93 -1.22
N ILE A 136 14.81 -11.26 -1.63
CA ILE A 136 15.16 -10.97 -3.03
C ILE A 136 16.43 -11.73 -3.40
N ASN A 137 16.33 -12.60 -4.41
CA ASN A 137 17.44 -13.44 -4.88
C ASN A 137 18.06 -14.36 -3.79
N VAL A 138 17.28 -14.72 -2.76
CA VAL A 138 17.68 -15.59 -1.65
C VAL A 138 17.13 -17.01 -1.78
N ARG A 139 17.49 -17.88 -0.83
CA ARG A 139 16.91 -19.21 -0.65
C ARG A 139 16.50 -19.41 0.81
N TYR A 140 15.52 -20.27 1.03
CA TYR A 140 14.97 -20.53 2.37
C TYR A 140 15.41 -21.89 2.85
N ALA A 141 15.79 -22.01 4.12
CA ALA A 141 16.12 -23.28 4.77
C ALA A 141 14.93 -23.69 5.68
N PRO A 142 13.99 -24.53 5.20
CA PRO A 142 12.70 -24.73 5.88
C PRO A 142 12.83 -25.35 7.28
N ARG A 143 13.86 -26.17 7.50
CA ARG A 143 14.07 -26.85 8.79
C ARG A 143 14.50 -25.89 9.90
N THR A 144 15.17 -24.79 9.56
CA THR A 144 15.74 -23.86 10.54
C THR A 144 15.07 -22.49 10.50
N GLY A 145 14.19 -22.22 9.53
CA GLY A 145 13.63 -20.89 9.27
C GLY A 145 14.67 -19.86 8.78
N ALA A 146 15.87 -20.30 8.43
CA ALA A 146 16.96 -19.42 8.04
C ALA A 146 16.84 -18.99 6.57
N VAL A 147 17.33 -17.79 6.26
CA VAL A 147 17.46 -17.24 4.91
C VAL A 147 18.92 -17.31 4.50
N LEU A 148 19.17 -17.81 3.29
CA LEU A 148 20.48 -17.94 2.69
C LEU A 148 20.66 -16.86 1.63
N VAL A 149 21.60 -15.95 1.86
CA VAL A 149 21.98 -14.90 0.93
C VAL A 149 23.28 -15.31 0.22
N PRO A 150 23.30 -15.45 -1.11
CA PRO A 150 24.50 -15.88 -1.83
C PRO A 150 25.52 -14.75 -1.92
N MET A 151 26.77 -15.03 -1.54
CA MET A 151 27.89 -14.09 -1.66
C MET A 151 28.64 -14.40 -2.95
N LYS A 152 28.45 -13.57 -3.98
CA LYS A 152 28.98 -13.78 -5.33
C LYS A 152 30.19 -12.90 -5.61
N ASN A 153 31.11 -13.39 -6.43
CA ASN A 153 32.19 -12.56 -6.98
C ASN A 153 31.73 -11.82 -8.27
N ALA A 154 32.63 -11.02 -8.86
CA ALA A 154 32.35 -10.28 -10.10
C ALA A 154 31.97 -11.15 -11.32
N ARG A 155 32.22 -12.47 -11.25
CA ARG A 155 31.86 -13.47 -12.28
C ARG A 155 30.59 -14.25 -11.94
N ASP A 156 29.79 -13.74 -11.00
CA ASP A 156 28.56 -14.35 -10.48
C ASP A 156 28.72 -15.74 -9.82
N GLN A 157 29.96 -16.12 -9.48
CA GLN A 157 30.23 -17.39 -8.80
C GLN A 157 29.98 -17.24 -7.29
N ILE A 158 29.20 -18.16 -6.71
CA ILE A 158 28.95 -18.20 -5.27
C ILE A 158 30.23 -18.63 -4.54
N MET A 159 30.79 -17.72 -3.76
CA MET A 159 31.98 -17.97 -2.94
C MET A 159 31.64 -18.44 -1.53
N GLY A 160 30.45 -18.08 -1.05
CA GLY A 160 29.93 -18.41 0.28
C GLY A 160 28.48 -17.96 0.42
N LEU A 161 27.90 -18.19 1.59
CA LEU A 161 26.56 -17.79 1.97
C LEU A 161 26.62 -16.97 3.26
N GLN A 162 25.86 -15.88 3.32
CA GLN A 162 25.44 -15.33 4.59
C GLN A 162 24.15 -16.05 5.01
N VAL A 163 24.21 -16.70 6.17
CA VAL A 163 23.08 -17.39 6.77
C VAL A 163 22.45 -16.46 7.80
N ILE A 164 21.18 -16.14 7.62
CA ILE A 164 20.40 -15.28 8.49
C ILE A 164 19.37 -16.15 9.23
N PHE A 165 19.49 -16.24 10.54
CA PHE A 165 18.63 -17.03 11.41
C PHE A 165 17.42 -16.21 11.89
N PRO A 166 16.28 -16.86 12.20
CA PRO A 166 15.09 -16.15 12.68
C PRO A 166 15.36 -15.38 13.98
N ASN A 167 16.18 -15.97 14.88
CA ASN A 167 16.55 -15.43 16.18
C ASN A 167 18.07 -15.41 16.36
N LYS A 168 18.54 -14.59 17.31
CA LYS A 168 19.95 -14.57 17.72
C LYS A 168 20.33 -15.92 18.34
N GLN A 169 21.46 -16.47 17.94
CA GLN A 169 21.96 -17.72 18.51
C GLN A 169 22.53 -17.47 19.92
N GLU A 170 22.28 -18.37 20.86
CA GLU A 170 22.67 -18.22 22.27
C GLU A 170 24.19 -18.18 22.47
N ASP A 171 24.94 -18.91 21.66
CA ASP A 171 26.39 -19.07 21.73
C ASP A 171 27.17 -17.86 21.20
N THR A 172 26.64 -17.20 20.17
CA THR A 172 27.30 -16.08 19.49
C THR A 172 26.62 -14.73 19.73
N GLY A 173 25.38 -14.72 20.22
CA GLY A 173 24.55 -13.51 20.35
C GLY A 173 24.17 -12.86 19.01
N ARG A 174 24.39 -13.55 17.88
CA ARG A 174 24.19 -13.04 16.52
C ARG A 174 23.14 -13.84 15.78
N ASP A 175 22.39 -13.18 14.92
CA ASP A 175 21.42 -13.78 14.01
C ASP A 175 21.98 -13.99 12.59
N LYS A 176 23.26 -13.68 12.36
CA LYS A 176 23.92 -13.75 11.05
C LYS A 176 25.28 -14.43 11.16
N SER A 177 25.58 -15.33 10.24
CA SER A 177 26.91 -15.97 10.12
C SER A 177 27.31 -16.19 8.67
N TYR A 178 28.61 -16.35 8.43
CA TYR A 178 29.17 -16.68 7.12
C TYR A 178 29.49 -18.17 7.04
N TRP A 179 29.10 -18.80 5.94
CA TRP A 179 29.28 -20.23 5.73
C TRP A 179 29.63 -20.55 4.28
N PRO A 180 30.50 -21.54 4.00
CA PRO A 180 31.30 -22.34 4.94
C PRO A 180 32.54 -21.61 5.48
N TYR A 181 33.10 -22.13 6.57
CA TYR A 181 34.42 -21.70 7.06
C TYR A 181 35.49 -21.81 5.96
N GLY A 182 36.37 -20.81 5.87
CA GLY A 182 37.42 -20.72 4.85
C GLY A 182 36.97 -20.16 3.50
N MET A 183 35.74 -19.63 3.39
CA MET A 183 35.29 -18.93 2.19
C MET A 183 36.09 -17.63 1.92
N ALA A 184 36.27 -17.29 0.65
CA ALA A 184 36.86 -16.01 0.24
C ALA A 184 35.77 -14.93 0.27
N LYS A 185 35.84 -14.04 1.27
CA LYS A 185 34.83 -13.00 1.52
C LYS A 185 35.09 -11.69 0.78
N GLU A 186 36.34 -11.28 0.67
CA GLU A 186 36.72 -10.01 0.07
C GLU A 186 36.25 -9.90 -1.39
N GLY A 187 35.65 -8.77 -1.74
CA GLY A 187 35.09 -8.49 -3.06
C GLY A 187 33.81 -9.25 -3.40
N THR A 188 33.24 -10.02 -2.46
CA THR A 188 31.95 -10.69 -2.68
C THR A 188 30.78 -9.78 -2.35
N PHE A 189 29.70 -9.90 -3.10
CA PHE A 189 28.49 -9.09 -2.94
C PHE A 189 27.23 -9.91 -3.24
N HIS A 190 26.07 -9.38 -2.83
CA HIS A 190 24.77 -9.86 -3.30
C HIS A 190 24.05 -8.74 -4.05
N LEU A 191 23.62 -9.00 -5.27
CA LEU A 191 22.91 -8.02 -6.10
C LEU A 191 21.39 -8.22 -5.97
N LEU A 192 20.72 -7.15 -5.56
CA LEU A 192 19.29 -7.03 -5.45
C LEU A 192 18.77 -6.24 -6.65
N GLY A 193 17.66 -6.71 -7.26
CA GLY A 193 17.09 -6.09 -8.45
C GLY A 193 17.71 -6.54 -9.78
N PRO A 194 17.22 -5.97 -10.89
CA PRO A 194 17.76 -6.25 -12.23
C PRO A 194 19.15 -5.63 -12.41
N HIS A 195 19.85 -6.02 -13.48
CA HIS A 195 21.09 -5.36 -13.85
C HIS A 195 20.79 -3.91 -14.30
N PRO A 196 21.53 -2.91 -13.78
CA PRO A 196 21.37 -1.51 -14.15
C PRO A 196 21.78 -1.29 -15.62
N VAL A 197 21.12 -0.36 -16.30
CA VAL A 197 21.60 0.15 -17.60
C VAL A 197 22.55 1.35 -17.41
N PRO A 198 23.44 1.65 -18.37
CA PRO A 198 24.33 2.82 -18.26
C PRO A 198 23.54 4.11 -17.99
N GLY A 199 24.01 4.91 -17.04
CA GLY A 199 23.31 6.11 -16.54
C GLY A 199 22.38 5.88 -15.35
N GLU A 200 21.89 4.65 -15.12
CA GLU A 200 21.15 4.34 -13.89
C GLU A 200 22.11 4.16 -12.69
N PRO A 201 21.76 4.68 -11.52
CA PRO A 201 22.58 4.55 -10.32
C PRO A 201 22.57 3.10 -9.79
N VAL A 202 23.70 2.71 -9.20
CA VAL A 202 23.85 1.48 -8.41
C VAL A 202 24.08 1.87 -6.97
N LEU A 203 23.23 1.36 -6.08
CA LEU A 203 23.36 1.55 -4.65
C LEU A 203 24.29 0.48 -4.07
N VAL A 204 25.09 0.83 -3.07
CA VAL A 204 25.95 -0.11 -2.33
C VAL A 204 25.68 0.07 -0.84
N CYS A 205 25.44 -1.01 -0.10
CA CYS A 205 25.18 -0.95 1.34
C CYS A 205 25.85 -2.11 2.08
N GLU A 206 25.92 -2.05 3.41
CA GLU A 206 26.53 -3.12 4.22
C GLU A 206 25.57 -4.29 4.43
N GLY A 207 24.41 -4.06 5.05
CA GLY A 207 23.48 -5.10 5.44
C GLY A 207 22.52 -5.55 4.34
N TYR A 208 22.15 -6.84 4.33
CA TYR A 208 21.11 -7.36 3.44
C TYR A 208 19.76 -6.69 3.67
N ALA A 209 19.38 -6.44 4.92
CA ALA A 209 18.10 -5.81 5.26
C ALA A 209 18.03 -4.36 4.79
N THR A 210 19.11 -3.61 5.00
CA THR A 210 19.34 -2.27 4.43
C THR A 210 19.19 -2.30 2.91
N GLY A 211 19.85 -3.26 2.24
CA GLY A 211 19.77 -3.39 0.79
C GLY A 211 18.37 -3.71 0.27
N ALA A 212 17.65 -4.60 0.94
CA ALA A 212 16.28 -4.94 0.57
C ALA A 212 15.35 -3.74 0.72
N SER A 213 15.47 -2.98 1.82
CA SER A 213 14.72 -1.74 2.04
C SER A 213 15.00 -0.69 0.95
N LEU A 214 16.28 -0.49 0.60
CA LEU A 214 16.69 0.43 -0.48
C LEU A 214 16.10 0.02 -1.83
N HIS A 215 16.15 -1.27 -2.17
CA HIS A 215 15.59 -1.78 -3.42
C HIS A 215 14.05 -1.64 -3.44
N MET A 216 13.37 -2.02 -2.36
CA MET A 216 11.91 -1.88 -2.24
C MET A 216 11.46 -0.41 -2.36
N ALA A 217 12.23 0.53 -1.80
CA ALA A 217 11.91 1.95 -1.84
C ALA A 217 12.17 2.61 -3.20
N THR A 218 13.23 2.20 -3.91
CA THR A 218 13.73 2.92 -5.10
C THR A 218 13.60 2.15 -6.41
N SER A 219 13.38 0.84 -6.35
CA SER A 219 13.49 -0.10 -7.47
C SER A 219 14.87 -0.15 -8.15
N LEU A 220 15.90 0.51 -7.60
CA LEU A 220 17.25 0.54 -8.15
C LEU A 220 18.05 -0.72 -7.82
N ALA A 221 19.06 -1.03 -8.64
CA ALA A 221 19.99 -2.12 -8.35
C ALA A 221 20.80 -1.83 -7.06
N VAL A 222 20.85 -2.79 -6.14
CA VAL A 222 21.58 -2.63 -4.85
C VAL A 222 22.57 -3.76 -4.64
N ALA A 223 23.84 -3.42 -4.42
CA ALA A 223 24.90 -4.35 -4.08
C ALA A 223 25.15 -4.36 -2.57
N VAL A 224 24.89 -5.50 -1.93
CA VAL A 224 25.12 -5.73 -0.50
C VAL A 224 26.56 -6.20 -0.30
N ALA A 225 27.34 -5.45 0.47
CA ALA A 225 28.76 -5.70 0.76
C ALA A 225 29.02 -6.53 2.02
N PHE A 226 28.00 -6.77 2.84
CA PHE A 226 27.99 -7.56 4.08
C PHE A 226 28.71 -6.95 5.29
N ASP A 227 29.67 -6.05 5.09
CA ASP A 227 30.33 -5.25 6.14
C ASP A 227 31.12 -4.07 5.56
N ALA A 228 31.38 -3.06 6.41
CA ALA A 228 32.15 -1.86 6.10
C ALA A 228 33.53 -2.12 5.47
N GLY A 229 34.22 -3.18 5.90
CA GLY A 229 35.56 -3.53 5.41
C GLY A 229 35.58 -3.98 3.95
N ASN A 230 34.44 -4.45 3.44
CA ASN A 230 34.29 -4.97 2.08
C ASN A 230 33.72 -3.93 1.09
N LEU A 231 33.24 -2.77 1.58
CA LEU A 231 32.62 -1.73 0.74
C LEU A 231 33.50 -1.31 -0.44
N LEU A 232 34.78 -1.02 -0.21
CA LEU A 232 35.71 -0.58 -1.27
C LEU A 232 35.88 -1.65 -2.36
N ALA A 233 36.06 -2.91 -1.97
CA ALA A 233 36.25 -4.02 -2.90
C ALA A 233 34.99 -4.23 -3.76
N VAL A 234 33.81 -4.15 -3.15
CA VAL A 234 32.52 -4.25 -3.84
C VAL A 234 32.28 -3.05 -4.76
N CYS A 235 32.59 -1.82 -4.33
CA CYS A 235 32.47 -0.63 -5.16
C CYS A 235 33.35 -0.74 -6.42
N LYS A 236 34.60 -1.22 -6.28
CA LYS A 236 35.48 -1.49 -7.44
C LYS A 236 34.87 -2.54 -8.37
N ALA A 237 34.34 -3.63 -7.83
CA ALA A 237 33.68 -4.67 -8.62
C ALA A 237 32.43 -4.14 -9.35
N MET A 238 31.61 -3.30 -8.71
CA MET A 238 30.46 -2.67 -9.37
C MET A 238 30.90 -1.70 -10.45
N ARG A 239 32.01 -1.00 -10.24
CA ARG A 239 32.55 -0.05 -11.22
C ARG A 239 33.11 -0.75 -12.46
N GLU A 240 33.75 -1.90 -12.28
CA GLU A 240 34.20 -2.77 -13.37
C GLU A 240 33.02 -3.41 -14.12
N ARG A 241 32.00 -3.88 -13.40
CA ARG A 241 30.87 -4.62 -13.99
C ARG A 241 29.82 -3.72 -14.66
N PHE A 242 29.57 -2.55 -14.07
CA PHE A 242 28.54 -1.59 -14.51
C PHE A 242 29.21 -0.24 -14.82
N ALA A 243 30.02 -0.24 -15.88
CA ALA A 243 30.66 0.96 -16.38
C ALA A 243 29.60 2.00 -16.82
N GLY A 244 29.78 3.25 -16.42
CA GLY A 244 28.85 4.34 -16.77
C GLY A 244 27.62 4.50 -15.86
N CYS A 245 27.43 3.64 -14.85
CA CYS A 245 26.38 3.80 -13.84
C CYS A 245 26.89 4.63 -12.65
N PRO A 246 26.23 5.70 -12.16
CA PRO A 246 26.63 6.35 -10.91
C PRO A 246 26.65 5.37 -9.72
N LEU A 247 27.58 5.51 -8.77
CA LEU A 247 27.60 4.69 -7.54
C LEU A 247 27.21 5.56 -6.36
N ILE A 248 26.39 5.00 -5.47
CA ILE A 248 25.96 5.66 -4.24
C ILE A 248 26.08 4.68 -3.09
N ILE A 249 26.88 5.03 -2.11
CA ILE A 249 27.13 4.23 -0.91
C ILE A 249 26.11 4.66 0.15
N CYS A 250 25.15 3.79 0.41
CA CYS A 250 24.16 3.93 1.47
C CYS A 250 24.75 3.31 2.73
N ARG A 251 25.33 4.14 3.59
CA ARG A 251 26.09 3.67 4.76
C ARG A 251 25.22 3.55 6.00
N ASP A 252 25.69 2.75 6.94
CA ASP A 252 25.20 2.74 8.31
C ASP A 252 25.77 3.96 9.05
N ASP A 253 25.02 4.46 10.04
CA ASP A 253 25.37 5.60 10.86
C ASP A 253 25.66 5.16 12.30
N ASP A 254 26.90 4.71 12.51
CA ASP A 254 27.42 4.17 13.77
C ASP A 254 27.79 5.28 14.79
N TRP A 255 26.93 6.28 14.95
CA TRP A 255 27.20 7.52 15.69
C TRP A 255 27.60 7.35 17.16
N LYS A 256 27.28 6.22 17.79
CA LYS A 256 27.65 5.89 19.18
C LYS A 256 29.00 5.20 19.34
N THR A 257 29.69 4.88 18.24
CA THR A 257 30.98 4.20 18.32
C THR A 257 32.06 5.20 18.77
N THR A 258 33.00 4.72 19.58
CA THR A 258 34.12 5.53 20.08
C THR A 258 35.45 4.86 19.78
N LYS A 259 36.48 5.66 19.53
CA LYS A 259 37.87 5.21 19.49
C LYS A 259 38.31 4.73 20.88
N PRO A 260 39.40 3.96 20.98
CA PRO A 260 39.97 3.55 22.26
C PRO A 260 40.35 4.70 23.21
N ASN A 261 40.59 5.90 22.67
CA ASN A 261 40.89 7.10 23.45
C ASN A 261 39.62 7.83 23.96
N GLY A 262 38.42 7.31 23.68
CA GLY A 262 37.14 7.88 24.09
C GLY A 262 36.52 8.86 23.08
N ASP A 263 37.22 9.21 22.00
CA ASP A 263 36.71 10.14 20.99
C ASP A 263 35.59 9.48 20.17
N ALA A 264 34.57 10.26 19.80
CA ALA A 264 33.52 9.81 18.89
C ALA A 264 34.11 9.39 17.53
N TRP A 265 33.69 8.23 17.02
CA TRP A 265 34.15 7.69 15.74
C TRP A 265 33.07 6.89 15.06
N ASN A 266 32.79 7.25 13.81
CA ASN A 266 31.81 6.57 12.99
C ASN A 266 32.52 5.72 11.93
N PRO A 267 32.74 4.41 12.16
CA PRO A 267 33.41 3.54 11.22
C PRO A 267 32.68 3.42 9.87
N GLY A 268 31.34 3.45 9.86
CA GLY A 268 30.53 3.46 8.64
C GLY A 268 30.78 4.70 7.77
N GLU A 269 30.86 5.89 8.37
CA GLU A 269 31.25 7.14 7.71
C GLU A 269 32.65 7.05 7.09
N GLU A 270 33.67 6.70 7.90
CA GLU A 270 35.05 6.62 7.41
C GLU A 270 35.19 5.59 6.29
N LYS A 271 34.55 4.43 6.47
CA LYS A 271 34.28 3.35 5.51
C LYS A 271 33.87 3.86 4.14
N ALA A 272 32.65 4.38 4.15
CA ALA A 272 31.96 4.81 2.95
C ALA A 272 32.68 6.00 2.29
N SER A 273 33.15 6.97 3.05
CA SER A 273 33.80 8.16 2.51
C SER A 273 35.15 7.86 1.86
N ASN A 274 35.95 6.96 2.44
CA ASN A 274 37.18 6.49 1.78
C ASN A 274 36.87 5.70 0.50
N ALA A 275 35.86 4.81 0.53
CA ALA A 275 35.45 4.07 -0.66
C ALA A 275 34.95 5.00 -1.77
N ALA A 276 34.11 5.97 -1.41
CA ALA A 276 33.53 6.96 -2.31
C ALA A 276 34.60 7.82 -2.98
N LEU A 277 35.59 8.30 -2.21
CA LEU A 277 36.71 9.06 -2.74
C LEU A 277 37.50 8.29 -3.80
N ILE A 278 37.75 6.99 -3.56
CA ILE A 278 38.55 6.15 -4.47
C ILE A 278 37.78 5.82 -5.76
N VAL A 279 36.47 5.58 -5.69
CA VAL A 279 35.67 5.12 -6.83
C VAL A 279 34.81 6.20 -7.49
N GLY A 280 34.87 7.44 -7.00
CA GLY A 280 34.03 8.55 -7.45
C GLY A 280 32.54 8.31 -7.18
N ALA A 281 32.20 7.76 -6.02
CA ALA A 281 30.81 7.53 -5.59
C ALA A 281 30.31 8.67 -4.70
N GLN A 282 28.99 8.77 -4.53
CA GLN A 282 28.39 9.62 -3.50
C GLN A 282 28.10 8.78 -2.25
N VAL A 283 27.95 9.43 -1.09
CA VAL A 283 27.60 8.77 0.18
C VAL A 283 26.30 9.34 0.71
N VAL A 284 25.42 8.47 1.20
CA VAL A 284 24.17 8.86 1.87
C VAL A 284 24.03 8.08 3.16
N ALA A 285 23.56 8.75 4.21
CA ALA A 285 23.27 8.18 5.52
C ALA A 285 21.77 8.40 5.83
N PRO A 286 21.14 7.52 6.63
CA PRO A 286 19.76 7.68 7.03
C PRO A 286 19.60 8.86 7.98
N ILE A 287 18.59 9.71 7.73
CA ILE A 287 18.19 10.82 8.60
C ILE A 287 16.82 10.47 9.19
N PHE A 288 16.68 10.54 10.50
CA PHE A 288 15.42 10.26 11.21
C PHE A 288 14.73 11.58 11.54
N SER A 289 13.44 11.70 11.25
CA SER A 289 12.63 12.92 11.46
C SER A 289 12.07 13.05 12.87
N VAL A 290 12.06 11.95 13.63
CA VAL A 290 11.65 11.89 15.04
C VAL A 290 12.86 11.75 15.98
N GLU A 291 12.62 11.86 17.30
CA GLU A 291 13.67 11.61 18.29
C GLU A 291 14.26 10.20 18.09
N ARG A 292 15.54 10.17 17.71
CA ARG A 292 16.20 8.96 17.23
C ARG A 292 16.38 7.96 18.36
N HIS A 293 15.79 6.78 18.22
CA HIS A 293 16.03 5.68 19.14
C HIS A 293 17.49 5.21 19.06
N ASP A 294 18.07 4.87 20.21
CA ASP A 294 19.47 4.50 20.41
C ASP A 294 20.04 3.41 19.48
N LYS A 295 19.16 2.57 18.93
CA LYS A 295 19.50 1.42 18.09
C LYS A 295 19.30 1.67 16.59
N TRP A 296 18.82 2.85 16.19
CA TRP A 296 18.55 3.17 14.80
C TRP A 296 19.82 3.67 14.13
N THR A 297 20.37 2.85 13.23
CA THR A 297 21.65 3.11 12.59
C THR A 297 21.61 2.97 11.08
N ASP A 298 20.63 2.26 10.51
CA ASP A 298 20.62 1.95 9.07
C ASP A 298 19.31 2.35 8.35
N PHE A 299 19.30 2.26 7.02
CA PHE A 299 18.10 2.55 6.21
C PHE A 299 16.95 1.55 6.43
N ASN A 300 17.21 0.35 6.95
CA ASN A 300 16.12 -0.55 7.33
C ASN A 300 15.45 -0.07 8.62
N ASP A 301 16.20 0.49 9.57
CA ASP A 301 15.59 1.09 10.75
C ASP A 301 14.76 2.32 10.37
N LEU A 302 15.23 3.13 9.41
CA LEU A 302 14.45 4.25 8.84
C LEU A 302 13.18 3.76 8.15
N HIS A 303 13.27 2.68 7.37
CA HIS A 303 12.11 2.04 6.76
C HIS A 303 11.09 1.59 7.80
N VAL A 304 11.50 0.86 8.84
CA VAL A 304 10.57 0.36 9.86
C VAL A 304 9.96 1.50 10.68
N ALA A 305 10.70 2.59 10.90
CA ALA A 305 10.24 3.73 11.68
C ALA A 305 9.33 4.70 10.90
N GLU A 306 9.68 5.01 9.65
CA GLU A 306 9.09 6.13 8.88
C GLU A 306 8.57 5.71 7.49
N GLY A 307 8.67 4.43 7.15
CA GLY A 307 8.18 3.86 5.88
C GLY A 307 9.18 3.96 4.71
N LEU A 308 8.85 3.26 3.62
CA LEU A 308 9.67 3.22 2.41
C LEU A 308 9.79 4.59 1.72
N ASP A 309 8.78 5.46 1.84
CA ASP A 309 8.80 6.79 1.23
C ASP A 309 9.89 7.69 1.83
N ALA A 310 10.17 7.56 3.14
CA ALA A 310 11.26 8.29 3.79
C ALA A 310 12.63 7.87 3.23
N VAL A 311 12.85 6.56 3.08
CA VAL A 311 14.05 5.99 2.45
C VAL A 311 14.18 6.47 1.01
N ARG A 312 13.09 6.37 0.23
CA ARG A 312 13.05 6.79 -1.17
C ARG A 312 13.45 8.25 -1.33
N ARG A 313 12.87 9.15 -0.53
CA ARG A 313 13.12 10.60 -0.59
C ARG A 313 14.59 10.93 -0.38
N GLN A 314 15.22 10.31 0.64
CA GLN A 314 16.61 10.58 0.99
C GLN A 314 17.59 10.04 -0.05
N VAL A 315 17.37 8.82 -0.54
CA VAL A 315 18.25 8.22 -1.54
C VAL A 315 18.10 8.91 -2.89
N LEU A 316 16.88 9.24 -3.32
CA LEU A 316 16.66 9.92 -4.59
C LEU A 316 17.20 11.36 -4.60
N ALA A 317 17.26 12.03 -3.44
CA ALA A 317 17.92 13.33 -3.31
C ALA A 317 19.44 13.28 -3.59
N VAL A 318 20.07 12.11 -3.52
CA VAL A 318 21.50 11.90 -3.81
C VAL A 318 21.70 11.31 -5.21
N VAL A 319 20.79 10.43 -5.67
CA VAL A 319 20.75 9.94 -7.06
C VAL A 319 20.61 11.07 -8.06
N ARG A 320 19.73 12.02 -7.72
CA ARG A 320 19.58 13.29 -8.40
C ARG A 320 20.07 14.34 -7.40
N PRO A 321 21.39 14.58 -7.28
CA PRO A 321 21.84 15.65 -6.41
C PRO A 321 21.03 16.88 -6.80
N PRO A 322 20.44 17.63 -5.85
CA PRO A 322 19.96 18.96 -6.17
C PRO A 322 21.17 19.63 -6.78
N ALA A 323 21.04 19.96 -8.05
CA ALA A 323 22.10 20.59 -8.77
C ALA A 323 22.50 21.83 -7.96
N ALA A 324 23.79 22.15 -7.89
CA ALA A 324 24.24 23.21 -6.97
C ALA A 324 23.54 24.57 -7.23
N GLY A 325 22.85 24.74 -8.36
CA GLY A 325 21.94 25.83 -8.72
C GLY A 325 20.43 25.51 -8.70
N GLY A 326 19.99 24.46 -7.99
CA GLY A 326 18.59 24.05 -7.81
C GLY A 326 18.07 23.07 -8.87
N TRP A 327 16.75 22.87 -8.92
CA TRP A 327 16.11 21.95 -9.87
C TRP A 327 16.41 22.29 -11.35
N LYS A 328 16.80 23.53 -11.65
CA LYS A 328 17.12 24.01 -13.00
C LYS A 328 18.35 23.35 -13.62
N ASP A 329 19.33 22.91 -12.82
CA ASP A 329 20.47 22.17 -13.39
C ASP A 329 20.26 20.65 -13.44
N GLN A 330 19.09 20.15 -12.99
CA GLN A 330 18.62 18.81 -13.32
C GLN A 330 17.98 18.74 -14.71
N LEU A 331 17.73 19.89 -15.37
CA LEU A 331 17.16 19.93 -16.71
C LEU A 331 18.16 19.40 -17.74
N ALA A 332 17.72 18.39 -18.51
CA ALA A 332 18.51 17.78 -19.56
C ALA A 332 18.77 18.77 -20.71
N ARG A 333 20.03 18.89 -21.13
CA ARG A 333 20.49 19.81 -22.17
C ARG A 333 21.23 19.06 -23.28
N SER A 334 21.10 19.56 -24.50
CA SER A 334 21.91 19.10 -25.64
C SER A 334 23.37 19.54 -25.47
N GLU A 335 24.25 19.03 -26.33
CA GLU A 335 25.67 19.45 -26.39
C GLU A 335 25.82 20.97 -26.62
N SER A 336 24.86 21.61 -27.29
CA SER A 336 24.79 23.06 -27.48
C SER A 336 24.26 23.85 -26.27
N GLY A 337 23.92 23.18 -25.16
CA GLY A 337 23.39 23.78 -23.94
C GLY A 337 21.87 24.08 -23.97
N ALA A 338 21.19 23.82 -25.08
CA ALA A 338 19.75 24.02 -25.23
C ALA A 338 18.97 22.94 -24.47
N LEU A 339 17.80 23.28 -23.93
CA LEU A 339 16.95 22.31 -23.24
C LEU A 339 16.41 21.24 -24.21
N ILE A 340 16.53 19.98 -23.81
CA ILE A 340 16.01 18.85 -24.61
C ILE A 340 14.49 18.82 -24.49
N ALA A 341 13.82 18.67 -25.64
CA ALA A 341 12.38 18.49 -25.74
C ALA A 341 11.95 17.09 -25.30
N HIS A 342 11.90 16.86 -23.98
CA HIS A 342 11.57 15.58 -23.38
C HIS A 342 10.58 15.77 -22.21
N MET A 343 9.73 14.78 -21.96
CA MET A 343 8.70 14.79 -20.92
C MET A 343 9.28 15.10 -19.52
N GLN A 344 10.41 14.49 -19.16
CA GLN A 344 11.08 14.72 -17.86
C GLN A 344 11.44 16.19 -17.60
N ASN A 345 11.86 16.95 -18.63
CA ASN A 345 12.14 18.37 -18.46
C ASN A 345 10.87 19.17 -18.21
N VAL A 346 9.75 18.79 -18.85
CA VAL A 346 8.46 19.41 -18.62
C VAL A 346 7.98 19.12 -17.20
N GLU A 347 8.06 17.87 -16.76
CA GLU A 347 7.72 17.45 -15.39
C GLU A 347 8.52 18.24 -14.35
N LEU A 348 9.85 18.28 -14.46
CA LEU A 348 10.72 19.04 -13.56
C LEU A 348 10.34 20.53 -13.49
N ILE A 349 10.02 21.15 -14.63
CA ILE A 349 9.58 22.55 -14.65
C ILE A 349 8.23 22.72 -13.95
N LEU A 350 7.24 21.90 -14.29
CA LEU A 350 5.89 22.02 -13.73
C LEU A 350 5.84 21.66 -12.23
N ALA A 351 6.71 20.77 -11.76
CA ALA A 351 6.78 20.36 -10.36
C ALA A 351 7.50 21.38 -9.45
N HIS A 352 8.45 22.15 -9.99
CA HIS A 352 9.38 22.94 -9.16
C HIS A 352 9.45 24.43 -9.48
N ASP A 353 8.92 24.90 -10.61
CA ASP A 353 8.76 26.34 -10.83
C ASP A 353 7.70 26.88 -9.88
N GLU A 354 8.06 27.84 -9.03
CA GLU A 354 7.18 28.44 -8.03
C GLU A 354 5.87 28.99 -8.63
N ARG A 355 5.88 29.40 -9.90
CA ARG A 355 4.69 29.88 -10.60
C ARG A 355 3.64 28.76 -10.78
N TRP A 356 4.08 27.51 -10.84
CA TRP A 356 3.23 26.33 -10.97
C TRP A 356 2.86 25.69 -9.62
N ALA A 357 3.42 26.18 -8.50
CA ALA A 357 3.17 25.63 -7.18
C ALA A 357 1.67 25.64 -6.82
N GLY A 358 1.12 24.45 -6.54
CA GLY A 358 -0.29 24.27 -6.19
C GLY A 358 -1.27 24.56 -7.34
N VAL A 359 -0.81 24.58 -8.59
CA VAL A 359 -1.69 24.73 -9.75
C VAL A 359 -2.26 23.37 -10.14
N ILE A 360 -1.42 22.38 -10.43
CA ILE A 360 -1.82 21.09 -11.02
C ILE A 360 -2.05 20.06 -9.92
N SER A 361 -3.23 19.44 -9.89
CA SER A 361 -3.55 18.39 -8.91
C SER A 361 -4.48 17.34 -9.48
N TYR A 362 -4.40 16.11 -8.96
CA TYR A 362 -5.33 15.04 -9.28
C TYR A 362 -6.44 14.95 -8.23
N CYS A 363 -7.69 15.11 -8.65
CA CYS A 363 -8.83 14.91 -7.77
C CYS A 363 -9.16 13.41 -7.70
N ALA A 364 -8.82 12.75 -6.58
CA ALA A 364 -9.08 11.33 -6.39
C ALA A 364 -10.58 10.96 -6.35
N PHE A 365 -11.45 11.95 -6.16
CA PHE A 365 -12.90 11.74 -6.13
C PHE A 365 -13.52 11.70 -7.54
N SER A 366 -13.19 12.67 -8.41
CA SER A 366 -13.66 12.72 -9.80
C SER A 366 -12.73 12.00 -10.77
N SER A 367 -11.51 11.66 -10.33
CA SER A 367 -10.39 11.14 -11.13
C SER A 367 -9.99 12.05 -12.29
N LYS A 368 -10.18 13.36 -12.12
CA LYS A 368 -9.80 14.37 -13.10
C LYS A 368 -8.56 15.13 -12.63
N ILE A 369 -7.76 15.57 -13.60
CA ILE A 369 -6.73 16.58 -13.36
C ILE A 369 -7.42 17.94 -13.30
N VAL A 370 -7.08 18.73 -12.29
CA VAL A 370 -7.68 20.04 -12.04
C VAL A 370 -6.61 21.09 -11.77
N LYS A 371 -6.98 22.35 -12.01
CA LYS A 371 -6.25 23.56 -11.66
C LYS A 371 -6.82 24.11 -10.36
N LEU A 372 -6.10 23.99 -9.25
CA LEU A 372 -6.52 24.56 -7.96
C LEU A 372 -6.22 26.06 -7.85
N ARG A 373 -5.33 26.57 -8.71
CA ARG A 373 -4.97 27.98 -8.83
C ARG A 373 -4.90 28.39 -10.29
N ALA A 374 -4.96 29.70 -10.55
CA ALA A 374 -4.73 30.22 -11.89
C ALA A 374 -3.32 29.85 -12.37
N ALA A 375 -3.23 29.30 -13.58
CA ALA A 375 -1.96 28.87 -14.15
C ALA A 375 -1.11 30.08 -14.60
N PRO A 376 0.22 29.93 -14.73
CA PRO A 376 1.14 31.01 -15.14
C PRO A 376 0.88 31.62 -16.52
N TYR A 377 0.16 30.91 -17.40
CA TYR A 377 -0.27 31.42 -18.70
C TYR A 377 -1.59 32.22 -18.64
N GLY A 378 -2.18 32.39 -17.45
CA GLY A 378 -3.49 33.03 -17.22
C GLY A 378 -4.67 32.04 -17.19
N GLY A 379 -5.88 32.56 -16.99
CA GLY A 379 -7.11 31.75 -16.88
C GLY A 379 -7.59 31.54 -15.44
N GLY A 380 -8.59 30.67 -15.27
CA GLY A 380 -9.19 30.34 -13.97
C GLY A 380 -8.81 28.97 -13.43
N THR A 381 -9.38 28.63 -12.27
CA THR A 381 -9.37 27.29 -11.68
C THR A 381 -10.37 26.35 -12.37
N GLY A 382 -10.33 25.06 -12.05
CA GLY A 382 -11.29 24.06 -12.57
C GLY A 382 -10.62 22.92 -13.32
N GLU A 383 -11.38 22.16 -14.10
CA GLU A 383 -10.87 20.99 -14.82
C GLU A 383 -9.75 21.36 -15.82
N TRP A 384 -8.73 20.50 -15.90
CA TRP A 384 -7.69 20.61 -16.93
C TRP A 384 -8.25 20.14 -18.27
N ALA A 385 -8.23 21.01 -19.27
CA ALA A 385 -8.77 20.76 -20.60
C ALA A 385 -7.67 20.71 -21.66
N ASP A 386 -7.95 20.17 -22.84
CA ASP A 386 -6.98 20.04 -23.95
C ASP A 386 -6.30 21.38 -24.33
N ILE A 387 -7.00 22.50 -24.17
CA ILE A 387 -6.44 23.83 -24.42
C ILE A 387 -5.32 24.20 -23.44
N ASP A 388 -5.35 23.66 -22.22
CA ASP A 388 -4.33 23.90 -21.20
C ASP A 388 -3.01 23.25 -21.60
N ASP A 389 -3.02 22.09 -22.26
CA ASP A 389 -1.80 21.46 -22.79
C ASP A 389 -1.11 22.37 -23.80
N VAL A 390 -1.88 22.94 -24.73
CA VAL A 390 -1.38 23.88 -25.74
C VAL A 390 -0.85 25.16 -25.09
N ARG A 391 -1.51 25.64 -24.03
CA ARG A 391 -1.06 26.83 -23.28
C ARG A 391 0.23 26.56 -22.50
N VAL A 392 0.39 25.37 -21.92
CA VAL A 392 1.67 24.94 -21.31
C VAL A 392 2.77 24.92 -22.37
N MET A 393 2.53 24.31 -23.54
CA MET A 393 3.52 24.30 -24.62
C MET A 393 3.97 25.70 -25.02
N LYS A 394 3.01 26.63 -25.19
CA LYS A 394 3.30 28.05 -25.49
C LYS A 394 4.12 28.69 -24.37
N TRP A 395 3.72 28.47 -23.12
CA TRP A 395 4.39 29.04 -21.95
C TRP A 395 5.83 28.52 -21.81
N LEU A 396 6.08 27.22 -21.99
CA LEU A 396 7.42 26.61 -21.98
C LEU A 396 8.30 27.19 -23.10
N ALA A 397 7.74 27.38 -24.30
CA ALA A 397 8.48 27.99 -25.40
C ALA A 397 8.87 29.45 -25.11
N GLN A 398 8.02 30.21 -24.41
CA GLN A 398 8.28 31.61 -24.08
C GLN A 398 9.22 31.78 -22.89
N GLN A 399 9.05 31.00 -21.83
CA GLN A 399 9.77 31.18 -20.56
C GLN A 399 11.11 30.41 -20.52
N TYR A 400 11.18 29.27 -21.21
CA TYR A 400 12.32 28.35 -21.16
C TYR A 400 12.98 28.13 -22.53
N ASN A 401 12.46 28.74 -23.60
CA ASN A 401 12.85 28.43 -24.98
C ASN A 401 12.76 26.91 -25.28
N LEU A 402 11.82 26.22 -24.61
CA LEU A 402 11.65 24.78 -24.67
C LEU A 402 10.42 24.44 -25.54
N ARG A 403 10.66 23.98 -26.76
CA ARG A 403 9.60 23.59 -27.70
C ARG A 403 9.35 22.09 -27.62
N VAL A 404 8.21 21.70 -27.05
CA VAL A 404 7.83 20.29 -26.83
C VAL A 404 6.61 19.90 -27.67
N LYS A 405 6.34 18.60 -27.76
CA LYS A 405 5.10 18.05 -28.33
C LYS A 405 4.02 17.99 -27.24
N SER A 406 2.75 18.00 -27.65
CA SER A 406 1.61 17.86 -26.72
C SER A 406 1.68 16.58 -25.88
N SER A 407 2.15 15.46 -26.45
CA SER A 407 2.33 14.21 -25.70
C SER A 407 3.26 14.35 -24.49
N HIS A 408 4.34 15.13 -24.58
CA HIS A 408 5.25 15.37 -23.45
C HIS A 408 4.57 16.13 -22.32
N VAL A 409 3.65 17.05 -22.66
CA VAL A 409 2.89 17.83 -21.68
C VAL A 409 1.84 16.95 -21.01
N ILE A 410 1.06 16.19 -21.78
CA ILE A 410 0.02 15.29 -21.25
C ILE A 410 0.63 14.31 -20.24
N GLU A 411 1.75 13.68 -20.60
CA GLU A 411 2.46 12.75 -19.72
C GLU A 411 3.00 13.44 -18.46
N ALA A 412 3.66 14.59 -18.60
CA ALA A 412 4.22 15.34 -17.46
C ALA A 412 3.15 15.87 -16.50
N VAL A 413 2.07 16.45 -17.04
CA VAL A 413 0.93 16.95 -16.26
C VAL A 413 0.28 15.80 -15.50
N SER A 414 0.14 14.62 -16.12
CA SER A 414 -0.37 13.44 -15.45
C SER A 414 0.48 13.06 -14.24
N VAL A 415 1.81 12.99 -14.37
CA VAL A 415 2.70 12.67 -13.25
C VAL A 415 2.59 13.72 -12.14
N VAL A 416 2.76 15.01 -12.48
CA VAL A 416 2.70 16.11 -11.50
C VAL A 416 1.36 16.18 -10.78
N ALA A 417 0.25 15.91 -11.49
CA ALA A 417 -1.08 15.88 -10.88
C ALA A 417 -1.21 14.77 -9.84
N HIS A 418 -0.76 13.55 -10.16
CA HIS A 418 -0.89 12.40 -9.26
C HIS A 418 0.02 12.52 -8.03
N ASP A 419 1.18 13.16 -8.15
CA ASP A 419 2.05 13.49 -7.01
C ASP A 419 1.40 14.49 -6.03
N HIS A 420 0.42 15.28 -6.52
CA HIS A 420 -0.37 16.24 -5.73
C HIS A 420 -1.85 15.83 -5.69
N ALA A 421 -2.12 14.54 -5.47
CA ALA A 421 -3.48 14.03 -5.38
C ALA A 421 -4.19 14.50 -4.10
N PHE A 422 -5.47 14.84 -4.21
CA PHE A 422 -6.31 15.23 -3.08
C PHE A 422 -7.72 14.66 -3.22
N HIS A 423 -8.50 14.68 -2.14
CA HIS A 423 -9.90 14.24 -2.17
C HIS A 423 -10.82 15.32 -1.57
N PRO A 424 -11.59 16.05 -2.39
CA PRO A 424 -12.31 17.25 -1.96
C PRO A 424 -13.31 16.98 -0.82
N VAL A 425 -14.13 15.93 -0.92
CA VAL A 425 -15.11 15.62 0.13
C VAL A 425 -14.44 15.23 1.45
N ARG A 426 -13.40 14.38 1.43
CA ARG A 426 -12.65 14.01 2.64
C ARG A 426 -11.98 15.22 3.27
N GLU A 427 -11.40 16.11 2.49
CA GLU A 427 -10.79 17.34 3.00
C GLU A 427 -11.83 18.29 3.60
N TYR A 428 -13.01 18.40 2.99
CA TYR A 428 -14.14 19.14 3.57
C TYR A 428 -14.55 18.53 4.92
N LEU A 429 -14.86 17.23 4.95
CA LEU A 429 -15.30 16.54 6.18
C LEU A 429 -14.27 16.63 7.31
N LYS A 430 -12.97 16.48 7.02
CA LYS A 430 -11.90 16.58 8.02
C LYS A 430 -11.74 17.97 8.65
N LYS A 431 -12.25 19.03 8.00
CA LYS A 431 -12.18 20.40 8.51
C LYS A 431 -13.37 20.75 9.41
N LEU A 432 -14.40 19.91 9.43
CA LEU A 432 -15.60 20.16 10.21
C LEU A 432 -15.36 19.79 11.69
N GLU A 433 -15.85 20.62 12.59
CA GLU A 433 -15.84 20.35 14.03
C GLU A 433 -17.29 20.29 14.53
N TRP A 434 -17.65 19.16 15.14
CA TRP A 434 -18.99 18.97 15.68
C TRP A 434 -19.15 19.70 17.01
N ASP A 435 -20.19 20.52 17.11
CA ASP A 435 -20.53 21.32 18.28
C ASP A 435 -21.16 20.52 19.44
N ARG A 436 -21.27 19.20 19.29
CA ARG A 436 -21.86 18.27 20.27
C ARG A 436 -23.37 18.42 20.47
N VAL A 437 -24.07 19.15 19.61
CA VAL A 437 -25.53 19.22 19.61
C VAL A 437 -26.08 18.18 18.62
N PRO A 438 -26.85 17.18 19.08
CA PRO A 438 -27.45 16.18 18.20
C PRO A 438 -28.54 16.78 17.30
N ARG A 439 -28.43 16.55 15.99
CA ARG A 439 -29.35 17.05 14.95
C ARG A 439 -29.73 15.96 13.94
N LEU A 440 -28.89 14.94 13.74
CA LEU A 440 -29.13 13.87 12.76
C LEU A 440 -30.45 13.11 12.98
N ASP A 441 -30.89 12.95 14.23
CA ASP A 441 -32.12 12.23 14.53
C ASP A 441 -33.39 13.01 14.17
N ARG A 442 -33.27 14.33 13.95
CA ARG A 442 -34.43 15.22 13.79
C ARG A 442 -34.41 16.06 12.53
N TRP A 443 -33.31 16.13 11.79
CA TRP A 443 -33.19 17.04 10.63
C TRP A 443 -34.30 16.84 9.59
N LEU A 444 -34.78 15.61 9.35
CA LEU A 444 -35.92 15.37 8.46
C LEU A 444 -37.22 16.02 8.98
N THR A 445 -37.43 15.98 10.29
CA THR A 445 -38.59 16.64 10.92
C THR A 445 -38.43 18.16 10.85
N ASP A 446 -37.28 18.66 11.28
CA ASP A 446 -37.05 20.10 11.48
C ASP A 446 -36.93 20.85 10.13
N VAL A 447 -36.24 20.25 9.15
CA VAL A 447 -35.99 20.85 7.83
C VAL A 447 -37.05 20.44 6.82
N MET A 448 -37.37 19.14 6.72
CA MET A 448 -38.22 18.60 5.64
C MET A 448 -39.70 18.46 6.03
N GLY A 449 -40.06 18.88 7.25
CA GLY A 449 -41.45 18.83 7.75
C GLY A 449 -42.01 17.42 7.84
N VAL A 450 -41.14 16.42 7.95
CA VAL A 450 -41.52 15.01 8.04
C VAL A 450 -42.11 14.74 9.41
N LYS A 451 -43.12 13.87 9.49
CA LYS A 451 -43.67 13.44 10.79
C LYS A 451 -42.60 12.71 11.60
N GLU A 452 -42.39 13.14 12.84
CA GLU A 452 -41.44 12.51 13.74
C GLU A 452 -41.90 11.11 14.15
N THR A 453 -41.11 10.10 13.78
CA THR A 453 -41.30 8.69 14.16
C THR A 453 -39.93 8.03 14.36
N ASP A 454 -39.90 6.85 14.98
CA ASP A 454 -38.67 6.04 15.11
C ASP A 454 -38.06 5.71 13.73
N TYR A 455 -38.92 5.45 12.75
CA TYR A 455 -38.53 5.22 11.36
C TYR A 455 -37.83 6.44 10.75
N THR A 456 -38.46 7.63 10.81
CA THR A 456 -37.93 8.82 10.12
C THR A 456 -36.63 9.31 10.76
N SER A 457 -36.50 9.19 12.08
CA SER A 457 -35.26 9.46 12.80
C SER A 457 -34.10 8.58 12.31
N LYS A 458 -34.33 7.25 12.24
CA LYS A 458 -33.34 6.28 11.75
C LYS A 458 -32.98 6.49 10.28
N VAL A 459 -33.97 6.73 9.41
CA VAL A 459 -33.72 7.01 7.98
C VAL A 459 -32.83 8.23 7.81
N GLY A 460 -33.19 9.35 8.45
CA GLY A 460 -32.46 10.61 8.35
C GLY A 460 -31.02 10.50 8.82
N LYS A 461 -30.81 9.90 10.00
CA LYS A 461 -29.46 9.71 10.56
C LYS A 461 -28.63 8.74 9.72
N ARG A 462 -29.16 7.56 9.41
CA ARG A 462 -28.40 6.50 8.73
C ARG A 462 -28.05 6.86 7.29
N TRP A 463 -28.90 7.60 6.59
CA TRP A 463 -28.60 8.01 5.23
C TRP A 463 -27.39 8.95 5.17
N LEU A 464 -27.30 9.93 6.08
CA LEU A 464 -26.14 10.83 6.18
C LEU A 464 -24.86 10.09 6.59
N ILE A 465 -24.94 9.16 7.56
CA ILE A 465 -23.79 8.30 7.93
C ILE A 465 -23.35 7.46 6.74
N SER A 466 -24.28 6.90 5.95
CA SER A 466 -23.94 6.12 4.76
C SER A 466 -23.21 6.94 3.69
N ALA A 467 -23.55 8.23 3.56
CA ALA A 467 -22.88 9.15 2.65
C ALA A 467 -21.44 9.40 3.09
N VAL A 468 -21.21 9.65 4.37
CA VAL A 468 -19.85 9.75 4.94
C VAL A 468 -19.09 8.44 4.74
N ALA A 469 -19.70 7.30 5.06
CA ALA A 469 -19.09 5.98 4.93
C ALA A 469 -18.64 5.70 3.48
N ARG A 470 -19.45 6.05 2.48
CA ARG A 470 -19.13 5.87 1.06
C ARG A 470 -17.84 6.60 0.65
N VAL A 471 -17.59 7.77 1.20
CA VAL A 471 -16.38 8.55 0.91
C VAL A 471 -15.18 8.08 1.75
N MET A 472 -15.39 7.78 3.03
CA MET A 472 -14.32 7.39 3.96
C MET A 472 -13.86 5.93 3.79
N LYS A 473 -14.77 5.04 3.40
CA LYS A 473 -14.54 3.62 3.08
C LYS A 473 -15.16 3.28 1.70
N PRO A 474 -14.53 3.71 0.58
CA PRO A 474 -15.06 3.47 -0.76
C PRO A 474 -15.41 2.01 -1.02
N GLY A 475 -16.56 1.78 -1.64
CA GLY A 475 -17.10 0.45 -1.90
C GLY A 475 -17.76 -0.24 -0.69
N CYS A 476 -17.87 0.41 0.47
CA CYS A 476 -18.70 -0.10 1.56
C CYS A 476 -20.15 -0.32 1.13
N LYS A 477 -20.85 -1.22 1.81
CA LYS A 477 -22.27 -1.45 1.54
C LYS A 477 -23.08 -0.21 1.93
N ALA A 478 -23.71 0.40 0.93
CA ALA A 478 -24.78 1.39 1.09
C ALA A 478 -25.66 1.28 -0.16
N ASP A 479 -26.58 0.32 -0.12
CA ASP A 479 -27.51 -0.03 -1.20
C ASP A 479 -28.92 0.53 -0.98
N SER A 480 -29.09 1.34 0.06
CA SER A 480 -30.35 2.01 0.39
C SER A 480 -30.43 3.39 -0.27
N VAL A 481 -31.64 3.77 -0.67
CA VAL A 481 -31.97 4.99 -1.41
C VAL A 481 -33.10 5.68 -0.65
N MET A 482 -32.85 6.88 -0.15
CA MET A 482 -33.90 7.70 0.49
C MET A 482 -34.81 8.27 -0.60
N ILE A 483 -36.13 8.12 -0.45
CA ILE A 483 -37.11 8.65 -1.40
C ILE A 483 -37.86 9.80 -0.75
N LEU A 484 -37.65 11.02 -1.24
CA LEU A 484 -38.35 12.21 -0.77
C LEU A 484 -39.65 12.38 -1.57
N GLU A 485 -40.77 12.06 -0.93
CA GLU A 485 -42.12 12.20 -1.50
C GLU A 485 -42.77 13.51 -1.00
N GLY A 486 -43.70 14.05 -1.77
CA GLY A 486 -44.45 15.26 -1.39
C GLY A 486 -44.72 16.16 -2.59
N VAL A 487 -45.39 17.29 -2.34
CA VAL A 487 -45.84 18.18 -3.43
C VAL A 487 -44.70 18.65 -4.33
N GLN A 488 -45.00 18.80 -5.62
CA GLN A 488 -44.05 19.32 -6.59
C GLN A 488 -43.66 20.76 -6.21
N GLY A 489 -42.38 21.10 -6.37
CA GLY A 489 -41.87 22.42 -6.01
C GLY A 489 -41.67 22.65 -4.51
N ALA A 490 -41.83 21.64 -3.65
CA ALA A 490 -41.61 21.76 -2.20
C ALA A 490 -40.15 22.08 -1.79
N GLY A 491 -39.19 22.06 -2.71
CA GLY A 491 -37.76 22.30 -2.43
C GLY A 491 -36.94 21.04 -2.13
N LYS A 492 -37.46 19.83 -2.39
CA LYS A 492 -36.80 18.55 -2.09
C LYS A 492 -35.42 18.42 -2.76
N SER A 493 -35.36 18.61 -4.08
CA SER A 493 -34.10 18.61 -4.85
C SER A 493 -33.17 19.74 -4.42
N THR A 494 -33.73 20.91 -4.04
CA THR A 494 -32.95 22.04 -3.49
C THR A 494 -32.27 21.66 -2.17
N ALA A 495 -32.95 20.94 -1.27
CA ALA A 495 -32.33 20.46 -0.03
C ALA A 495 -31.15 19.52 -0.31
N MET A 496 -31.29 18.60 -1.27
CA MET A 496 -30.23 17.66 -1.64
C MET A 496 -29.05 18.36 -2.32
N SER A 497 -29.34 19.36 -3.16
CA SER A 497 -28.34 20.26 -3.74
C SER A 497 -27.57 21.02 -2.67
N VAL A 498 -28.24 21.53 -1.63
CA VAL A 498 -27.59 22.19 -0.49
C VAL A 498 -26.70 21.21 0.26
N LEU A 499 -27.18 20.02 0.62
CA LEU A 499 -26.37 19.01 1.33
C LEU A 499 -25.11 18.63 0.53
N GLY A 500 -25.28 18.30 -0.75
CA GLY A 500 -24.21 17.82 -1.63
C GLY A 500 -23.27 18.91 -2.15
N GLY A 501 -23.71 20.17 -2.18
CA GLY A 501 -22.94 21.29 -2.72
C GLY A 501 -22.47 21.04 -4.16
N GLU A 502 -21.19 21.31 -4.43
CA GLU A 502 -20.59 21.08 -5.75
C GLU A 502 -20.52 19.60 -6.18
N TRP A 503 -20.71 18.66 -5.24
CA TRP A 503 -20.69 17.21 -5.49
C TRP A 503 -22.08 16.62 -5.70
N PHE A 504 -23.11 17.46 -5.80
CA PHE A 504 -24.46 17.04 -6.15
C PHE A 504 -24.60 16.77 -7.66
N MET A 505 -25.52 15.86 -8.01
CA MET A 505 -25.92 15.55 -9.38
C MET A 505 -27.42 15.23 -9.43
N ASP A 506 -28.14 15.88 -10.33
CA ASP A 506 -29.56 15.66 -10.65
C ASP A 506 -29.79 15.33 -12.14
N THR A 507 -28.71 15.21 -12.91
CA THR A 507 -28.77 14.96 -14.35
C THR A 507 -29.26 13.54 -14.62
N PRO A 508 -30.29 13.33 -15.46
CA PRO A 508 -30.76 11.99 -15.81
C PRO A 508 -29.68 11.14 -16.48
N PHE A 509 -29.61 9.85 -16.12
CA PHE A 509 -28.70 8.89 -16.74
C PHE A 509 -29.31 7.49 -16.79
N ALA A 510 -28.86 6.68 -17.75
CA ALA A 510 -29.31 5.30 -17.88
C ALA A 510 -28.63 4.39 -16.84
N LEU A 511 -29.43 3.65 -16.08
CA LEU A 511 -28.93 2.72 -15.06
C LEU A 511 -28.26 1.50 -15.68
N GLY A 512 -27.02 1.23 -15.24
CA GLY A 512 -26.26 0.04 -15.62
C GLY A 512 -25.47 0.16 -16.92
N ASP A 513 -25.47 1.33 -17.56
CA ASP A 513 -24.66 1.58 -18.75
C ASP A 513 -23.34 2.29 -18.41
N LYS A 514 -22.36 2.16 -19.31
CA LYS A 514 -21.01 2.73 -19.18
C LYS A 514 -21.04 4.24 -18.88
N ASP A 515 -21.93 4.97 -19.55
CA ASP A 515 -22.03 6.42 -19.41
C ASP A 515 -22.61 6.81 -18.05
N GLY A 516 -23.49 5.98 -17.48
CA GLY A 516 -24.01 6.15 -16.12
C GLY A 516 -22.90 6.06 -15.07
N PHE A 517 -22.02 5.05 -15.17
CA PHE A 517 -20.88 4.91 -14.25
C PHE A 517 -19.88 6.08 -14.35
N GLN A 518 -19.73 6.67 -15.54
CA GLN A 518 -18.91 7.86 -15.73
C GLN A 518 -19.57 9.11 -15.15
N ALA A 519 -20.88 9.26 -15.31
CA ALA A 519 -21.62 10.44 -14.89
C ALA A 519 -21.64 10.60 -13.35
N ILE A 520 -21.75 9.49 -12.60
CA ILE A 520 -21.74 9.52 -11.13
C ILE A 520 -20.33 9.71 -10.53
N ARG A 521 -19.28 9.71 -11.35
CA ARG A 521 -17.90 9.85 -10.85
C ARG A 521 -17.67 11.27 -10.32
N GLY A 522 -17.11 11.37 -9.12
CA GLY A 522 -16.92 12.65 -8.44
C GLY A 522 -18.21 13.29 -7.94
N LYS A 523 -19.30 12.50 -7.83
CA LYS A 523 -20.58 12.93 -7.25
C LYS A 523 -20.79 12.21 -5.94
N TRP A 524 -21.23 12.94 -4.92
CA TRP A 524 -21.43 12.42 -3.56
C TRP A 524 -22.89 12.06 -3.32
N ILE A 525 -23.80 12.97 -3.71
CA ILE A 525 -25.24 12.76 -3.67
C ILE A 525 -25.74 12.77 -5.11
N VAL A 526 -26.33 11.66 -5.53
CA VAL A 526 -26.91 11.49 -6.86
C VAL A 526 -28.43 11.39 -6.72
N GLU A 527 -29.12 12.41 -7.21
CA GLU A 527 -30.58 12.43 -7.31
C GLU A 527 -31.05 11.64 -8.53
N LEU A 528 -32.03 10.80 -8.27
CA LEU A 528 -32.81 10.06 -9.26
C LEU A 528 -34.15 10.80 -9.41
N GLY A 529 -34.23 11.65 -10.43
CA GLY A 529 -35.49 12.30 -10.79
C GLY A 529 -36.49 11.28 -11.36
N GLU A 530 -37.77 11.45 -11.04
CA GLU A 530 -38.90 10.70 -11.63
C GLU A 530 -38.81 9.18 -11.44
N LEU A 531 -38.65 8.74 -10.19
CA LEU A 531 -38.59 7.30 -9.83
C LEU A 531 -39.82 6.49 -10.24
N ASP A 532 -40.97 7.16 -10.38
CA ASP A 532 -42.24 6.63 -10.88
C ASP A 532 -42.19 6.22 -12.35
N SER A 533 -41.26 6.78 -13.13
CA SER A 533 -41.06 6.43 -14.55
C SER A 533 -40.49 5.02 -14.74
N PHE A 534 -39.86 4.43 -13.71
CA PHE A 534 -39.21 3.13 -13.86
C PHE A 534 -40.22 2.02 -14.15
N ASN A 535 -39.99 1.31 -15.25
CA ASN A 535 -40.68 0.08 -15.58
C ASN A 535 -40.09 -1.11 -14.79
N LYS A 536 -40.72 -2.28 -14.89
CA LYS A 536 -40.30 -3.49 -14.16
C LYS A 536 -38.86 -3.94 -14.50
N ALA A 537 -38.43 -3.77 -15.74
CA ALA A 537 -37.07 -4.12 -16.17
C ALA A 537 -36.03 -3.14 -15.59
N GLU A 538 -36.35 -1.84 -15.57
CA GLU A 538 -35.54 -0.80 -14.94
C GLU A 538 -35.45 -1.00 -13.43
N SER A 539 -36.53 -1.38 -12.75
CA SER A 539 -36.50 -1.73 -11.33
C SER A 539 -35.53 -2.88 -11.03
N THR A 540 -35.47 -3.89 -11.90
CA THR A 540 -34.49 -4.99 -11.76
C THR A 540 -33.05 -4.51 -11.95
N LYS A 541 -32.79 -3.67 -12.96
CA LYS A 541 -31.47 -3.07 -13.17
C LYS A 541 -31.07 -2.15 -12.01
N ALA A 542 -32.00 -1.37 -11.49
CA ALA A 542 -31.82 -0.49 -10.34
C ALA A 542 -31.35 -1.26 -9.11
N LYS A 543 -31.93 -2.44 -8.83
CA LYS A 543 -31.46 -3.30 -7.72
C LYS A 543 -29.99 -3.69 -7.87
N GLN A 544 -29.59 -4.15 -9.05
CA GLN A 544 -28.20 -4.53 -9.33
C GLN A 544 -27.29 -3.31 -9.23
N PHE A 545 -27.73 -2.20 -9.80
CA PHE A 545 -27.03 -0.94 -9.77
C PHE A 545 -26.80 -0.51 -8.33
N PHE A 546 -27.81 -0.23 -7.50
CA PHE A 546 -27.61 0.26 -6.12
C PHE A 546 -26.85 -0.72 -5.22
N SER A 547 -26.95 -2.02 -5.47
CA SER A 547 -26.24 -3.04 -4.67
C SER A 547 -24.75 -3.14 -4.97
N ALA A 548 -24.26 -2.59 -6.09
CA ALA A 548 -22.86 -2.71 -6.45
C ALA A 548 -21.94 -1.88 -5.51
N SER A 549 -20.86 -2.50 -5.08
CA SER A 549 -19.77 -1.86 -4.32
C SER A 549 -18.75 -1.17 -5.23
N THR A 550 -18.55 -1.72 -6.41
CA THR A 550 -17.52 -1.30 -7.36
C THR A 550 -18.12 -1.22 -8.76
N ASP A 551 -17.78 -0.16 -9.49
CA ASP A 551 -18.13 0.00 -10.89
C ASP A 551 -16.93 -0.37 -11.76
N THR A 552 -17.09 -1.38 -12.62
CA THR A 552 -16.05 -1.84 -13.54
C THR A 552 -16.32 -1.27 -14.92
N TYR A 553 -15.49 -0.32 -15.36
CA TYR A 553 -15.64 0.27 -16.69
C TYR A 553 -14.31 0.79 -17.26
N ARG A 554 -14.28 0.98 -18.58
CA ARG A 554 -13.16 1.62 -19.28
C ARG A 554 -13.51 3.07 -19.54
N GLU A 555 -12.67 4.00 -19.12
CA GLU A 555 -12.83 5.42 -19.43
C GLU A 555 -12.83 5.66 -20.95
N SER A 556 -13.51 6.71 -21.43
CA SER A 556 -13.74 6.94 -22.86
C SER A 556 -12.47 7.07 -23.71
N TYR A 557 -11.32 7.36 -23.09
CA TYR A 557 -9.99 7.33 -23.72
C TYR A 557 -8.98 6.46 -22.97
N GLY A 558 -9.41 5.75 -21.92
CA GLY A 558 -8.57 4.83 -21.17
C GLY A 558 -8.14 3.66 -22.05
N ARG A 559 -6.94 3.10 -21.83
CA ARG A 559 -6.49 1.87 -22.50
C ARG A 559 -6.89 0.60 -21.73
N ARG A 560 -7.25 0.75 -20.46
CA ARG A 560 -7.52 -0.34 -19.52
C ARG A 560 -8.89 -0.14 -18.88
N THR A 561 -9.54 -1.25 -18.56
CA THR A 561 -10.70 -1.25 -17.65
C THR A 561 -10.20 -0.99 -16.24
N LEU A 562 -10.97 -0.20 -15.48
CA LEU A 562 -10.68 0.16 -14.10
C LEU A 562 -11.83 -0.32 -13.21
N ASP A 563 -11.49 -0.80 -12.02
CA ASP A 563 -12.42 -1.06 -10.94
C ASP A 563 -12.46 0.17 -10.04
N VAL A 564 -13.60 0.86 -10.00
CA VAL A 564 -13.79 2.10 -9.25
C VAL A 564 -14.73 1.83 -8.07
N PRO A 565 -14.21 1.79 -6.83
CA PRO A 565 -15.06 1.65 -5.65
C PRO A 565 -16.02 2.84 -5.53
N ARG A 566 -17.29 2.58 -5.26
CA ARG A 566 -18.31 3.62 -5.21
C ARG A 566 -18.18 4.50 -3.97
N GLN A 567 -18.34 5.79 -4.21
CA GLN A 567 -18.23 6.86 -3.21
C GLN A 567 -19.47 7.77 -3.14
N CYS A 568 -20.56 7.39 -3.82
CA CYS A 568 -21.83 8.13 -3.84
C CYS A 568 -22.94 7.41 -3.07
N VAL A 569 -23.93 8.19 -2.66
CA VAL A 569 -25.26 7.72 -2.20
C VAL A 569 -26.34 8.24 -3.13
N PHE A 570 -27.49 7.57 -3.09
CA PHE A 570 -28.61 7.89 -3.96
C PHE A 570 -29.78 8.44 -3.15
N VAL A 571 -30.45 9.43 -3.73
CA VAL A 571 -31.72 9.98 -3.27
C VAL A 571 -32.68 10.00 -4.44
N GLY A 572 -33.95 9.71 -4.19
CA GLY A 572 -35.01 9.83 -5.17
C GLY A 572 -35.98 10.93 -4.80
N THR A 573 -36.55 11.59 -5.80
CA THR A 573 -37.64 12.54 -5.59
C THR A 573 -38.88 12.09 -6.37
N THR A 574 -40.05 12.19 -5.74
CA THR A 574 -41.33 11.84 -6.36
C THR A 574 -42.43 12.78 -5.88
N ASN A 575 -43.47 12.92 -6.69
CA ASN A 575 -44.72 13.60 -6.39
C ASN A 575 -45.93 12.65 -6.35
N GLN A 576 -45.71 11.35 -6.57
CA GLN A 576 -46.75 10.31 -6.48
C GLN A 576 -46.74 9.66 -5.09
N ASP A 577 -47.91 9.23 -4.64
CA ASP A 577 -48.08 8.53 -3.37
C ASP A 577 -47.79 7.01 -3.50
N GLU A 578 -48.02 6.43 -4.69
CA GLU A 578 -47.69 5.04 -5.02
C GLU A 578 -46.69 4.99 -6.18
N TYR A 579 -45.48 4.46 -5.93
CA TYR A 579 -44.42 4.42 -6.94
C TYR A 579 -43.56 3.16 -6.87
N LEU A 580 -43.74 2.32 -5.85
CA LEU A 580 -43.00 1.08 -5.68
C LEU A 580 -43.70 -0.08 -6.39
N LYS A 581 -43.09 -0.58 -7.47
CA LYS A 581 -43.70 -1.61 -8.34
C LYS A 581 -43.19 -3.04 -8.10
N ASP A 582 -42.16 -3.23 -7.28
CA ASP A 582 -41.46 -4.52 -7.14
C ASP A 582 -41.41 -5.06 -5.71
N ALA A 583 -42.26 -6.04 -5.42
CA ALA A 583 -42.42 -6.65 -4.09
C ALA A 583 -41.14 -7.21 -3.45
N THR A 584 -40.09 -7.54 -4.23
CA THR A 584 -38.83 -8.09 -3.68
C THR A 584 -37.69 -7.07 -3.66
N GLY A 585 -37.86 -5.96 -4.36
CA GLY A 585 -36.85 -4.90 -4.52
C GLY A 585 -36.91 -3.81 -3.47
N ASN A 586 -38.10 -3.59 -2.93
CA ASN A 586 -38.46 -2.36 -2.23
C ASN A 586 -37.71 -2.11 -0.93
N ARG A 587 -37.10 -3.14 -0.33
CA ARG A 587 -36.29 -3.03 0.89
C ARG A 587 -35.19 -1.94 0.86
N ARG A 588 -34.76 -1.54 -0.33
CA ARG A 588 -33.72 -0.54 -0.56
C ARG A 588 -34.26 0.87 -0.52
N TYR A 589 -35.55 1.08 -0.74
CA TYR A 589 -36.15 2.40 -0.75
C TYR A 589 -36.59 2.77 0.65
N TRP A 590 -36.22 3.96 1.11
CA TRP A 590 -36.64 4.53 2.39
C TRP A 590 -37.56 5.74 2.10
N PRO A 591 -38.88 5.53 1.98
CA PRO A 591 -39.86 6.61 1.79
C PRO A 591 -39.82 7.67 2.89
N VAL A 592 -39.94 8.94 2.53
CA VAL A 592 -39.91 10.08 3.45
C VAL A 592 -40.91 11.15 2.99
N ALA A 593 -42.08 11.19 3.64
CA ALA A 593 -43.16 12.13 3.39
C ALA A 593 -42.81 13.57 3.80
N CYS A 594 -42.33 14.37 2.85
CA CYS A 594 -41.94 15.75 3.07
C CYS A 594 -43.14 16.69 2.89
N THR A 595 -43.41 17.55 3.87
CA THR A 595 -44.52 18.53 3.82
C THR A 595 -44.06 19.95 3.50
N LYS A 596 -42.80 20.28 3.82
CA LYS A 596 -42.16 21.57 3.56
C LYS A 596 -40.64 21.39 3.45
N VAL A 597 -39.92 22.41 3.01
CA VAL A 597 -38.44 22.43 3.09
C VAL A 597 -37.97 23.79 3.59
N ASP A 598 -37.31 23.81 4.74
CA ASP A 598 -36.67 25.00 5.30
C ASP A 598 -35.21 25.11 4.83
N VAL A 599 -35.04 25.64 3.61
CA VAL A 599 -33.71 25.81 3.00
C VAL A 599 -32.80 26.75 3.81
N PRO A 600 -33.28 27.89 4.35
CA PRO A 600 -32.46 28.74 5.21
C PRO A 600 -31.89 28.01 6.43
N LEU A 601 -32.74 27.26 7.16
CA LEU A 601 -32.27 26.47 8.29
C LEU A 601 -31.25 25.41 7.86
N LEU A 602 -31.49 24.72 6.74
CA LEU A 602 -30.57 23.70 6.23
C LEU A 602 -29.19 24.29 5.90
N LEU A 603 -29.13 25.47 5.29
CA LEU A 603 -27.88 26.17 5.00
C LEU A 603 -27.10 26.50 6.28
N GLU A 604 -27.80 26.90 7.34
CA GLU A 604 -27.20 27.20 8.65
C GLU A 604 -26.61 25.95 9.31
N ILE A 605 -27.33 24.82 9.29
CA ILE A 605 -26.93 23.61 10.05
C ILE A 605 -26.17 22.59 9.22
N ARG A 606 -26.05 22.77 7.89
CA ARG A 606 -25.45 21.78 6.96
C ARG A 606 -24.12 21.23 7.45
N ASP A 607 -23.20 22.12 7.79
CA ASP A 607 -21.85 21.74 8.21
C ASP A 607 -21.88 20.97 9.54
N GLN A 608 -22.78 21.32 10.45
CA GLN A 608 -22.96 20.58 11.71
C GLN A 608 -23.63 19.20 11.51
N LEU A 609 -24.54 19.05 10.55
CA LEU A 609 -25.09 17.74 10.17
C LEU A 609 -23.98 16.81 9.67
N TRP A 610 -23.10 17.31 8.81
CA TRP A 610 -21.96 16.52 8.32
C TRP A 610 -20.93 16.24 9.42
N ALA A 611 -20.65 17.20 10.30
CA ALA A 611 -19.74 17.01 11.43
C ALA A 611 -20.25 15.92 12.39
N GLU A 612 -21.54 15.94 12.73
CA GLU A 612 -22.18 14.90 13.53
C GLU A 612 -22.16 13.54 12.83
N ALA A 613 -22.41 13.50 11.51
CA ALA A 613 -22.37 12.25 10.74
C ALA A 613 -20.98 11.62 10.69
N VAL A 614 -19.93 12.44 10.61
CA VAL A 614 -18.54 11.99 10.73
C VAL A 614 -18.29 11.41 12.12
N PHE A 615 -18.70 12.11 13.17
CA PHE A 615 -18.55 11.63 14.55
C PHE A 615 -19.25 10.27 14.75
N CYS A 616 -20.50 10.14 14.31
CA CYS A 616 -21.25 8.87 14.38
C CYS A 616 -20.57 7.76 13.58
N PHE A 617 -20.08 8.04 12.37
CA PHE A 617 -19.35 7.07 11.55
C PHE A 617 -18.08 6.58 12.25
N GLU A 618 -17.28 7.49 12.82
CA GLU A 618 -16.06 7.15 13.56
C GLU A 618 -16.34 6.40 14.86
N ALA A 619 -17.48 6.66 15.50
CA ALA A 619 -17.96 5.92 16.66
C ALA A 619 -18.47 4.50 16.34
N GLY A 620 -18.66 4.19 15.05
CA GLY A 620 -19.15 2.88 14.59
C GLY A 620 -20.68 2.74 14.55
N ASP A 621 -21.42 3.86 14.52
CA ASP A 621 -22.88 3.83 14.37
C ASP A 621 -23.30 3.13 13.06
N LEU A 622 -24.39 2.37 13.13
CA LEU A 622 -24.93 1.63 11.98
C LEU A 622 -25.57 2.57 10.95
N TRP A 623 -25.39 2.28 9.66
CA TRP A 623 -26.05 2.99 8.56
C TRP A 623 -26.89 2.09 7.65
N TRP A 624 -27.20 0.86 8.10
CA TRP A 624 -28.08 -0.08 7.41
C TRP A 624 -29.24 -0.50 8.30
N VAL A 625 -30.29 -1.10 7.70
CA VAL A 625 -31.44 -1.63 8.44
C VAL A 625 -31.08 -2.97 9.07
N THR A 626 -31.37 -3.14 10.36
CA THR A 626 -31.18 -4.41 11.06
C THR A 626 -32.38 -5.35 10.87
N ARG A 627 -32.23 -6.63 11.20
CA ARG A 627 -33.31 -7.61 11.09
C ARG A 627 -34.52 -7.27 11.97
N GLU A 628 -34.28 -6.69 13.14
CA GLU A 628 -35.33 -6.32 14.10
C GLU A 628 -36.15 -5.12 13.62
N GLU A 629 -35.53 -4.24 12.84
CA GLU A 629 -36.18 -3.04 12.29
C GLU A 629 -36.82 -3.27 10.92
N ALA A 630 -36.48 -4.36 10.24
CA ALA A 630 -36.99 -4.67 8.91
C ALA A 630 -38.52 -4.58 8.80
N PRO A 631 -39.33 -5.07 9.77
CA PRO A 631 -40.78 -4.96 9.71
C PRO A 631 -41.28 -3.50 9.62
N MET A 632 -40.70 -2.59 10.42
CA MET A 632 -41.05 -1.17 10.42
C MET A 632 -40.72 -0.50 9.08
N PHE A 633 -39.57 -0.84 8.48
CA PHE A 633 -39.23 -0.32 7.15
C PHE A 633 -40.12 -0.90 6.05
N SER A 634 -40.52 -2.17 6.18
CA SER A 634 -41.42 -2.83 5.22
C SER A 634 -42.82 -2.25 5.25
N GLU A 635 -43.34 -1.86 6.43
CA GLU A 635 -44.64 -1.19 6.55
C GLU A 635 -44.70 0.10 5.72
N GLU A 636 -43.71 0.99 5.89
CA GLU A 636 -43.63 2.24 5.11
C GLU A 636 -43.46 1.98 3.60
N GLN A 637 -42.75 0.91 3.23
CA GLN A 637 -42.57 0.51 1.81
C GLN A 637 -43.85 -0.07 1.20
N ASP A 638 -44.61 -0.85 1.97
CA ASP A 638 -45.84 -1.49 1.52
C ASP A 638 -46.96 -0.46 1.34
N GLU A 639 -47.00 0.60 2.15
CA GLU A 639 -47.93 1.73 1.98
C GLU A 639 -47.78 2.46 0.64
N ARG A 640 -46.56 2.52 0.07
CA ARG A 640 -46.30 3.15 -1.26
C ARG A 640 -46.24 2.15 -2.41
N PHE A 641 -46.63 0.90 -2.15
CA PHE A 641 -46.65 -0.13 -3.18
C PHE A 641 -47.81 0.09 -4.15
N VAL A 642 -47.51 0.11 -5.44
CA VAL A 642 -48.53 0.15 -6.49
C VAL A 642 -49.24 -1.20 -6.52
N VAL A 643 -50.44 -1.25 -5.94
CA VAL A 643 -51.24 -2.47 -5.88
C VAL A 643 -51.77 -2.80 -7.26
N ASP A 644 -51.66 -4.07 -7.64
CA ASP A 644 -52.22 -4.55 -8.90
C ASP A 644 -53.76 -4.55 -8.81
N GLU A 645 -54.48 -4.02 -9.81
CA GLU A 645 -55.95 -4.00 -9.81
C GLU A 645 -56.60 -5.38 -9.63
N TRP A 646 -55.89 -6.47 -9.98
CA TRP A 646 -56.36 -7.84 -9.80
C TRP A 646 -56.17 -8.35 -8.37
N GLU A 647 -55.35 -7.69 -7.56
CA GLU A 647 -55.06 -8.11 -6.19
C GLU A 647 -56.31 -8.05 -5.32
N THR A 648 -57.11 -6.97 -5.38
CA THR A 648 -58.32 -6.86 -4.57
C THR A 648 -59.34 -7.97 -4.89
N PRO A 649 -59.76 -8.21 -6.16
CA PRO A 649 -60.65 -9.32 -6.48
C PRO A 649 -60.11 -10.69 -6.09
N ILE A 650 -58.79 -10.91 -6.24
CA ILE A 650 -58.14 -12.15 -5.82
C ILE A 650 -58.18 -12.29 -4.31
N LEU A 651 -57.82 -11.25 -3.55
CA LEU A 651 -57.81 -11.26 -2.09
C LEU A 651 -59.23 -11.52 -1.54
N THR A 652 -60.22 -10.76 -2.02
CA THR A 652 -61.63 -10.97 -1.65
C THR A 652 -62.06 -12.40 -1.92
N TRP A 653 -61.73 -12.95 -3.10
CA TRP A 653 -62.04 -14.34 -3.41
C TRP A 653 -61.31 -15.33 -2.49
N LEU A 654 -60.04 -15.09 -2.16
CA LEU A 654 -59.25 -15.94 -1.25
C LEU A 654 -59.76 -15.91 0.20
N GLU A 655 -60.36 -14.80 0.64
CA GLU A 655 -60.94 -14.62 1.97
C GLU A 655 -62.38 -15.16 2.08
N GLU A 656 -63.22 -14.88 1.08
CA GLU A 656 -64.65 -15.22 1.09
C GLU A 656 -64.92 -16.65 0.64
N SER A 657 -64.10 -17.18 -0.28
CA SER A 657 -64.31 -18.53 -0.76
C SER A 657 -63.76 -19.52 0.26
N GLN A 658 -64.50 -20.61 0.49
CA GLN A 658 -64.04 -21.78 1.28
C GLN A 658 -62.95 -22.57 0.56
N ILE A 659 -61.97 -21.89 -0.03
CA ILE A 659 -60.80 -22.49 -0.64
C ILE A 659 -60.01 -23.13 0.50
N GLY A 660 -59.68 -24.41 0.32
CA GLY A 660 -58.89 -25.19 1.27
C GLY A 660 -57.46 -24.67 1.43
N GLU A 661 -56.52 -25.56 1.72
CA GLU A 661 -55.11 -25.17 1.92
C GLU A 661 -54.40 -24.74 0.62
N THR A 662 -55.01 -24.97 -0.55
CA THR A 662 -54.34 -24.80 -1.85
C THR A 662 -55.28 -24.28 -2.93
N THR A 663 -54.76 -23.49 -3.86
CA THR A 663 -55.46 -23.08 -5.10
C THR A 663 -54.54 -23.14 -6.32
N THR A 664 -55.09 -23.25 -7.52
CA THR A 664 -54.33 -23.19 -8.77
C THR A 664 -54.47 -21.83 -9.46
N GLY A 665 -53.47 -21.44 -10.26
CA GLY A 665 -53.56 -20.18 -11.03
C GLY A 665 -54.77 -20.14 -11.97
N SER A 666 -55.21 -21.29 -12.47
CA SER A 666 -56.40 -21.42 -13.31
C SER A 666 -57.70 -21.18 -12.54
N GLU A 667 -57.81 -21.64 -11.29
CA GLU A 667 -58.95 -21.34 -10.42
C GLU A 667 -59.02 -19.84 -10.12
N VAL A 668 -57.88 -19.21 -9.84
CA VAL A 668 -57.82 -17.76 -9.59
C VAL A 668 -58.26 -16.97 -10.83
N MET A 669 -57.74 -17.31 -12.02
CA MET A 669 -58.14 -16.62 -13.26
C MET A 669 -59.62 -16.82 -13.62
N SER A 670 -60.17 -18.01 -13.40
CA SER A 670 -61.58 -18.31 -13.74
C SER A 670 -62.58 -17.83 -12.70
N GLN A 671 -62.30 -18.03 -11.41
CA GLN A 671 -63.27 -17.84 -10.34
C GLN A 671 -63.13 -16.48 -9.66
N ALA A 672 -61.90 -16.02 -9.41
CA ALA A 672 -61.68 -14.70 -8.82
C ALA A 672 -61.81 -13.59 -9.87
N LEU A 673 -61.13 -13.75 -11.02
CA LEU A 673 -61.05 -12.73 -12.06
C LEU A 673 -62.08 -12.87 -13.19
N LYS A 674 -62.79 -14.00 -13.27
CA LYS A 674 -63.80 -14.27 -14.30
C LYS A 674 -63.27 -14.12 -15.74
N LEU A 675 -62.01 -14.45 -15.98
CA LEU A 675 -61.37 -14.38 -17.30
C LEU A 675 -61.70 -15.60 -18.15
N ASP A 676 -62.07 -15.35 -19.41
CA ASP A 676 -62.27 -16.41 -20.39
C ASP A 676 -60.97 -17.19 -20.67
N PRO A 677 -61.05 -18.52 -20.94
CA PRO A 677 -59.87 -19.34 -21.24
C PRO A 677 -58.99 -18.83 -22.39
N GLY A 678 -59.57 -18.10 -23.34
CA GLY A 678 -58.84 -17.46 -24.44
C GLY A 678 -57.88 -16.35 -23.99
N HIS A 679 -58.07 -15.81 -22.79
CA HIS A 679 -57.24 -14.77 -22.18
C HIS A 679 -56.26 -15.33 -21.13
N TRP A 680 -56.05 -16.65 -21.07
CA TRP A 680 -55.10 -17.28 -20.14
C TRP A 680 -53.68 -17.30 -20.69
N GLY A 681 -53.25 -16.16 -21.21
CA GLY A 681 -51.90 -15.99 -21.74
C GLY A 681 -50.85 -16.12 -20.64
N LYS A 682 -49.59 -16.20 -21.07
CA LYS A 682 -48.43 -16.19 -20.16
C LYS A 682 -48.35 -14.90 -19.32
N PRO A 683 -48.67 -13.70 -19.83
CA PRO A 683 -48.68 -12.47 -19.04
C PRO A 683 -49.64 -12.53 -17.84
N GLU A 684 -50.87 -13.01 -18.06
CA GLU A 684 -51.92 -13.09 -17.04
C GLU A 684 -51.56 -14.10 -15.96
N GLN A 685 -51.04 -15.27 -16.37
CA GLN A 685 -50.52 -16.28 -15.43
C GLN A 685 -49.37 -15.75 -14.57
N MET A 686 -48.47 -14.94 -15.15
CA MET A 686 -47.36 -14.32 -14.41
C MET A 686 -47.86 -13.24 -13.44
N ARG A 687 -48.88 -12.47 -13.82
CA ARG A 687 -49.52 -11.45 -12.97
C ARG A 687 -50.18 -12.08 -11.75
N VAL A 688 -51.00 -13.11 -11.95
CA VAL A 688 -51.61 -13.89 -10.85
C VAL A 688 -50.57 -14.52 -9.93
N GLY A 689 -49.51 -15.10 -10.50
CA GLY A 689 -48.44 -15.69 -9.69
C GLY A 689 -47.69 -14.67 -8.83
N ALA A 690 -47.50 -13.44 -9.31
CA ALA A 690 -46.86 -12.36 -8.57
C ALA A 690 -47.74 -11.89 -7.39
N ILE A 691 -49.05 -11.71 -7.63
CA ILE A 691 -50.02 -11.32 -6.60
C ILE A 691 -50.07 -12.38 -5.49
N LEU A 692 -50.24 -13.66 -5.85
CA LEU A 692 -50.28 -14.74 -4.86
C LEU A 692 -48.99 -14.81 -4.02
N HIS A 693 -47.83 -14.65 -4.66
CA HIS A 693 -46.57 -14.63 -3.94
C HIS A 693 -46.46 -13.45 -2.94
N ARG A 694 -46.94 -12.26 -3.32
CA ARG A 694 -47.00 -11.08 -2.45
C ARG A 694 -47.92 -11.30 -1.25
N LEU A 695 -49.10 -11.89 -1.49
CA LEU A 695 -50.02 -12.32 -0.43
C LEU A 695 -49.49 -13.49 0.42
N GLY A 696 -48.24 -13.92 0.25
CA GLY A 696 -47.63 -15.00 1.03
C GLY A 696 -47.96 -16.41 0.55
N TRP A 697 -48.78 -16.59 -0.49
CA TRP A 697 -49.07 -17.90 -1.06
C TRP A 697 -47.88 -18.43 -1.86
N ARG A 698 -47.37 -19.61 -1.48
CA ARG A 698 -46.14 -20.17 -2.06
C ARG A 698 -46.44 -21.26 -3.08
N ARG A 699 -45.73 -21.22 -4.21
CA ARG A 699 -45.94 -22.13 -5.34
C ARG A 699 -45.28 -23.50 -5.08
N PHE A 700 -46.02 -24.58 -5.32
CA PHE A 700 -45.54 -25.96 -5.15
C PHE A 700 -46.17 -26.91 -6.18
N ARG A 701 -45.59 -28.11 -6.35
CA ARG A 701 -46.11 -29.13 -7.27
C ARG A 701 -47.08 -30.05 -6.53
N LEU A 702 -48.29 -30.19 -7.07
CA LEU A 702 -49.24 -31.21 -6.62
C LEU A 702 -48.78 -32.62 -7.01
N GLY A 703 -49.41 -33.62 -6.39
CA GLY A 703 -49.26 -35.03 -6.76
C GLY A 703 -49.57 -35.27 -8.25
N ALA A 704 -49.00 -36.34 -8.81
CA ALA A 704 -49.24 -36.69 -10.21
C ALA A 704 -50.71 -37.06 -10.43
N LEU A 705 -51.34 -36.46 -11.45
CA LEU A 705 -52.71 -36.80 -11.80
C LEU A 705 -52.78 -38.26 -12.29
N ASN A 706 -53.69 -39.03 -11.69
CA ASN A 706 -53.79 -40.50 -11.85
C ASN A 706 -53.91 -41.00 -13.30
N LYS A 707 -54.32 -40.14 -14.26
CA LYS A 707 -54.48 -40.52 -15.67
C LYS A 707 -53.39 -39.99 -16.61
N SER A 708 -52.71 -38.89 -16.28
CA SER A 708 -51.77 -38.22 -17.19
C SER A 708 -50.32 -38.20 -16.67
N GLY A 709 -50.09 -38.55 -15.40
CA GLY A 709 -48.78 -38.44 -14.76
C GLY A 709 -48.29 -37.01 -14.57
N GLN A 710 -49.03 -36.00 -15.04
CA GLN A 710 -48.66 -34.60 -14.94
C GLN A 710 -48.83 -34.11 -13.50
N ARG A 711 -47.87 -33.29 -13.05
CA ARG A 711 -47.88 -32.65 -11.73
C ARG A 711 -48.23 -31.17 -11.88
N PRO A 712 -49.49 -30.76 -11.72
CA PRO A 712 -49.87 -29.36 -11.86
C PRO A 712 -49.22 -28.50 -10.78
N TRP A 713 -49.04 -27.22 -11.08
CA TRP A 713 -48.60 -26.22 -10.11
C TRP A 713 -49.81 -25.71 -9.32
N ALA A 714 -49.66 -25.60 -8.00
CA ALA A 714 -50.61 -24.96 -7.11
C ALA A 714 -49.88 -23.98 -6.18
N TYR A 715 -50.66 -23.19 -5.46
CA TYR A 715 -50.22 -22.24 -4.44
C TYR A 715 -50.80 -22.68 -3.11
N LYS A 716 -49.96 -22.74 -2.08
CA LYS A 716 -50.35 -23.13 -0.72
C LYS A 716 -50.62 -21.88 0.12
N LYS A 717 -51.70 -21.91 0.89
CA LYS A 717 -52.11 -20.89 1.86
C LYS A 717 -51.02 -20.75 2.94
N PRO A 718 -50.61 -19.52 3.32
CA PRO A 718 -49.64 -19.33 4.40
C PRO A 718 -50.24 -19.71 5.76
N GLU A 719 -49.41 -20.19 6.69
CA GLU A 719 -49.86 -20.72 7.99
C GLU A 719 -50.61 -19.69 8.85
N HIS A 720 -50.32 -18.40 8.66
CA HIS A 720 -50.94 -17.29 9.41
C HIS A 720 -52.04 -16.54 8.63
N TRP A 721 -52.57 -17.13 7.54
CA TRP A 721 -53.62 -16.48 6.73
C TRP A 721 -54.85 -16.11 7.58
N GLY A 722 -55.20 -14.83 7.63
CA GLY A 722 -56.33 -14.31 8.42
C GLY A 722 -56.05 -14.12 9.92
N ARG A 723 -54.79 -14.22 10.37
CA ARG A 723 -54.38 -13.85 11.74
C ARG A 723 -53.36 -12.72 11.68
N ALA A 724 -53.46 -11.74 12.59
CA ALA A 724 -52.42 -10.71 12.75
C ALA A 724 -51.06 -11.40 13.00
N PRO A 725 -49.97 -10.95 12.35
CA PRO A 725 -48.73 -11.71 12.33
C PRO A 725 -48.12 -11.79 13.74
N ALA A 726 -48.00 -13.00 14.27
CA ALA A 726 -47.09 -13.26 15.37
C ALA A 726 -45.67 -13.34 14.79
N LEU A 727 -44.74 -12.56 15.36
CA LEU A 727 -43.31 -12.55 15.02
C LEU A 727 -42.74 -13.98 15.01
N GLN A 728 -42.64 -14.60 13.84
CA GLN A 728 -41.95 -15.88 13.67
C GLN A 728 -40.48 -15.60 13.36
N ARG A 729 -39.63 -15.83 14.37
CA ARG A 729 -38.18 -15.89 14.20
C ARG A 729 -37.82 -17.21 13.53
N ASP A 730 -37.66 -17.20 12.21
CA ASP A 730 -37.03 -18.33 11.54
C ASP A 730 -35.54 -18.37 11.91
N GLU A 731 -35.14 -19.43 12.60
CA GLU A 731 -33.74 -19.85 12.71
C GLU A 731 -33.27 -20.33 11.34
N PHE A 732 -32.24 -19.67 10.81
CA PHE A 732 -31.51 -20.18 9.65
C PHE A 732 -30.01 -19.95 9.89
N GLU A 733 -29.23 -21.00 9.68
CA GLU A 733 -27.79 -21.02 9.84
C GLU A 733 -27.12 -19.98 8.93
N GLU A 734 -26.26 -19.17 9.54
CA GLU A 734 -25.44 -18.16 8.87
C GLU A 734 -24.59 -18.80 7.76
N PRO A 735 -24.50 -18.21 6.55
CA PRO A 735 -23.28 -18.35 5.79
C PRO A 735 -22.21 -17.50 6.49
N CYS A 736 -21.33 -18.16 7.24
CA CYS A 736 -20.06 -17.59 7.70
C CYS A 736 -19.41 -16.80 6.56
N PHE A 737 -19.25 -15.50 6.77
CA PHE A 737 -18.25 -14.70 6.10
C PHE A 737 -17.45 -14.02 7.20
N ASP A 738 -16.43 -14.73 7.66
CA ASP A 738 -15.28 -14.12 8.31
C ASP A 738 -14.58 -13.23 7.26
N ASP A 739 -14.47 -11.94 7.57
CA ASP A 739 -13.32 -11.08 7.29
C ASP A 739 -13.36 -9.85 8.22
#